data_AF-A0A7X8EZ62-F1
#
_entry.id   AF-A0A7X8EZ62-F1
#
_cell.length_a   1.000
_cell.length_b   1.000
_cell.length_c   1.000
_cell.angle_alpha   90.00
_cell.angle_beta   90.00
_cell.angle_gamma   90.00
#
_symmetry.space_group_name_H-M   'P 1'
#
loop_
_entity.id
_entity.type
_entity.pdbx_description
1 polymer ?
#
loop_
_entity_poly.entity_id
_entity_poly.type
_entity_poly.pdbx_seq_one_letter_code
_entity_poly.pdbx_strand_id
1 'polypeptide(L)'
;RWLALLNTAEPPLAERIVTMLGRRGDRTALPTVLERIQDKDDRVAAAAMTAAIELNQDQAIQAILAMLCTADRPQQIAEGVDVLMRLPGQQALQAAAQSLEAMPATSRIAVIQGLANRRAAAFGPYLLRQAADADPAVRRAAIRALAVCAAPDDLPTLLSLMLKTQDPAEQAGLQRAVVAAANQNPDAEHRAAAILQRLSQADQTETILLVRTLGQIGGTDALKTIQPLLKSDNPDLKDAAIGALADWPDLSALDDLMQIVQTEELRCQVIALRSALRLMQNNPLPDRQKVQRAKQALQAVSRSEEKERILSFLSQIKTLRSLTAAAGCLAEEDSSLRSAAAVAVARIALPDDTHPGLTGVYVATVLTDALNALPDETLQQQVRDYLATLPPTAEPVTKTPPDGFTALFNSKDLTGWQGVLLPPYDNPLRRAHLTDAQRAELQAQADTLMRKHWHIRDGVLFFDGQGFSLSTLEDYKDFELYVDWKIAPHGDSGIYLRGSPQVQIWDPADWPEGSGGLYNNQKNPSKPLLCADNPVGQWNTFYIRMIDHFVTVYLNDTLVVDNVILENYWDRSRPIFAAGPIELQCHGDPVWFNNIFVRRIPPHETGWTALFNGRDLTGWIGDTAGYRVQDNTLFWHGGGNLYTEKQYGDFHFKCDFRLSPGANNGIGIRAPRQGDPAYHGMEIQLLDDSAEQYANLKPYQYCGSVYGVAPAKRGHLNPVGQWNAIEIIARGPRITVILNDSVIVDTDLTDAIRNGTIDGREHPGLNSPKGHIVLLGHGSEVAFRNLQIREL
;
A
#
# COMPACT_ATOMS: atom_id res chain seq x y z
N ARG A 1 -7.96 28.01 -71.66
CA ARG A 1 -6.55 28.43 -71.91
C ARG A 1 -5.58 27.64 -71.04
N TRP A 2 -5.68 27.70 -69.70
CA TRP A 2 -4.83 26.90 -68.80
C TRP A 2 -4.94 25.38 -69.00
N LEU A 3 -6.15 24.84 -69.19
CA LEU A 3 -6.34 23.41 -69.48
C LEU A 3 -5.69 22.98 -70.81
N ALA A 4 -5.75 23.83 -71.85
CA ALA A 4 -5.09 23.57 -73.12
C ALA A 4 -3.55 23.61 -73.00
N LEU A 5 -3.03 24.55 -72.20
CA LEU A 5 -1.60 24.66 -71.91
C LEU A 5 -1.09 23.48 -71.06
N LEU A 6 -1.90 22.99 -70.11
CA LEU A 6 -1.55 21.84 -69.28
C LEU A 6 -1.25 20.59 -70.12
N ASN A 7 -1.96 20.41 -71.23
CA ASN A 7 -1.77 19.24 -72.10
C ASN A 7 -0.45 19.24 -72.88
N THR A 8 0.24 20.39 -72.98
CA THR A 8 1.49 20.55 -73.72
C THR A 8 2.64 21.06 -72.85
N ALA A 9 2.41 21.25 -71.55
CA ALA A 9 3.39 21.81 -70.63
C ALA A 9 4.43 20.76 -70.18
N GLU A 10 5.69 21.17 -70.11
CA GLU A 10 6.75 20.41 -69.44
C GLU A 10 6.46 20.23 -67.94
N PRO A 11 6.94 19.16 -67.29
CA PRO A 11 6.52 18.79 -65.94
C PRO A 11 6.57 19.90 -64.87
N PRO A 12 7.62 20.74 -64.77
CA PRO A 12 7.64 21.83 -63.78
C PRO A 12 6.54 22.88 -63.99
N LEU A 13 6.13 23.12 -65.24
CA LEU A 13 5.04 24.03 -65.56
C LEU A 13 3.68 23.34 -65.38
N ALA A 14 3.55 22.08 -65.77
CA ALA A 14 2.36 21.28 -65.56
C ALA A 14 1.99 21.19 -64.06
N GLU A 15 2.96 20.89 -63.19
CA GLU A 15 2.81 20.87 -61.73
C GLU A 15 2.21 22.20 -61.23
N ARG A 16 2.83 23.33 -61.59
CA ARG A 16 2.38 24.66 -61.17
C ARG A 16 0.97 25.00 -61.68
N ILE A 17 0.63 24.59 -62.91
CA ILE A 17 -0.70 24.79 -63.47
C ILE A 17 -1.72 23.97 -62.69
N VAL A 18 -1.44 22.70 -62.40
CA VAL A 18 -2.33 21.81 -61.65
C VAL A 18 -2.55 22.33 -60.23
N THR A 19 -1.50 22.72 -59.51
CA THR A 19 -1.62 23.32 -58.17
C THR A 19 -2.46 24.60 -58.19
N MET A 20 -2.27 25.46 -59.20
CA MET A 20 -3.08 26.67 -59.36
C MET A 20 -4.55 26.35 -59.60
N LEU A 21 -4.85 25.34 -60.43
CA LEU A 21 -6.22 24.92 -60.73
C LEU A 21 -6.95 24.42 -59.48
N GLY A 22 -6.28 23.63 -58.63
CA GLY A 22 -6.81 23.21 -57.33
C GLY A 22 -7.18 24.39 -56.44
N ARG A 23 -6.22 25.29 -56.20
CA ARG A 23 -6.40 26.49 -55.35
C ARG A 23 -7.48 27.42 -55.86
N ARG A 24 -7.70 27.45 -57.17
CA ARG A 24 -8.76 28.26 -57.79
C ARG A 24 -10.16 27.72 -57.49
N GLY A 25 -10.30 26.44 -57.18
CA GLY A 25 -11.58 25.81 -56.83
C GLY A 25 -12.55 25.64 -58.01
N ASP A 26 -12.10 25.83 -59.26
CA ASP A 26 -12.96 25.73 -60.43
C ASP A 26 -13.15 24.26 -60.84
N ARG A 27 -14.30 23.69 -60.44
CA ARG A 27 -14.67 22.28 -60.68
C ARG A 27 -14.69 21.88 -62.17
N THR A 28 -14.76 22.83 -63.11
CA THR A 28 -14.66 22.50 -64.55
C THR A 28 -13.29 21.94 -64.93
N ALA A 29 -12.25 22.19 -64.13
CA ALA A 29 -10.91 21.63 -64.31
C ALA A 29 -10.77 20.18 -63.83
N LEU A 30 -11.73 19.68 -63.04
CA LEU A 30 -11.61 18.40 -62.34
C LEU A 30 -11.32 17.22 -63.29
N PRO A 31 -12.02 17.02 -64.43
CA PRO A 31 -11.71 15.89 -65.31
C PRO A 31 -10.26 15.87 -65.79
N THR A 32 -9.73 17.02 -66.20
CA THR A 32 -8.34 17.15 -66.65
C THR A 32 -7.35 16.99 -65.50
N VAL A 33 -7.69 17.42 -64.28
CA VAL A 33 -6.84 17.22 -63.10
C VAL A 33 -6.83 15.75 -62.69
N LEU A 34 -7.96 15.04 -62.74
CA LEU A 34 -8.04 13.61 -62.41
C LEU A 34 -7.20 12.75 -63.36
N GLU A 35 -7.17 13.08 -64.66
CA GLU A 35 -6.29 12.40 -65.63
C GLU A 35 -4.80 12.50 -65.24
N ARG A 36 -4.40 13.61 -64.60
CA ARG A 36 -3.01 13.85 -64.19
C ARG A 36 -2.60 13.10 -62.93
N ILE A 37 -3.51 12.45 -62.22
CA ILE A 37 -3.14 11.54 -61.10
C ILE A 37 -2.24 10.40 -61.59
N GLN A 38 -2.34 10.01 -62.86
CA GLN A 38 -1.51 8.98 -63.50
C GLN A 38 -0.36 9.56 -64.34
N ASP A 39 0.01 10.84 -64.15
CA ASP A 39 1.09 11.46 -64.92
C ASP A 39 2.44 10.77 -64.69
N LYS A 40 3.29 10.73 -65.73
CA LYS A 40 4.59 10.05 -65.69
C LYS A 40 5.61 10.78 -64.82
N ASP A 41 5.43 12.09 -64.57
CA ASP A 41 6.23 12.81 -63.56
C ASP A 41 5.52 12.75 -62.21
N ASP A 42 6.20 12.20 -61.20
CA ASP A 42 5.64 11.99 -59.86
C ASP A 42 5.21 13.31 -59.18
N ARG A 43 5.85 14.44 -59.50
CA ARG A 43 5.46 15.75 -58.92
C ARG A 43 4.16 16.25 -59.53
N VAL A 44 3.97 16.05 -60.83
CA VAL A 44 2.71 16.39 -61.51
C VAL A 44 1.58 15.52 -60.97
N ALA A 45 1.84 14.22 -60.79
CA ALA A 45 0.87 13.30 -60.19
C ALA A 45 0.49 13.68 -58.75
N ALA A 46 1.47 13.99 -57.89
CA ALA A 46 1.22 14.41 -56.51
C ALA A 46 0.43 15.75 -56.44
N ALA A 47 0.82 16.73 -57.27
CA ALA A 47 0.09 17.99 -57.39
C ALA A 47 -1.36 17.76 -57.86
N ALA A 48 -1.58 16.82 -58.77
CA ALA A 48 -2.90 16.46 -59.26
C ALA A 48 -3.78 15.81 -58.19
N MET A 49 -3.23 14.92 -57.37
CA MET A 49 -3.96 14.31 -56.25
C MET A 49 -4.44 15.37 -55.26
N THR A 50 -3.56 16.31 -54.88
CA THR A 50 -3.90 17.39 -53.94
C THR A 50 -4.92 18.37 -54.55
N ALA A 51 -4.70 18.79 -55.80
CA ALA A 51 -5.62 19.68 -56.50
C ALA A 51 -7.00 19.03 -56.72
N ALA A 52 -7.05 17.72 -56.99
CA ALA A 52 -8.31 16.99 -57.15
C ALA A 52 -9.13 17.00 -55.86
N ILE A 53 -8.49 16.81 -54.70
CA ILE A 53 -9.15 16.88 -53.38
C ILE A 53 -9.78 18.26 -53.16
N GLU A 54 -9.05 19.35 -53.48
CA GLU A 54 -9.55 20.72 -53.35
C GLU A 54 -10.77 21.00 -54.26
N LEU A 55 -10.81 20.37 -55.43
CA LEU A 55 -11.91 20.54 -56.40
C LEU A 55 -13.13 19.69 -56.06
N ASN A 56 -12.93 18.41 -55.74
CA ASN A 56 -13.96 17.45 -55.36
C ASN A 56 -13.36 16.23 -54.62
N GLN A 57 -13.49 16.23 -53.29
CA GLN A 57 -12.92 15.20 -52.43
C GLN A 57 -13.39 13.77 -52.78
N ASP A 58 -14.68 13.54 -53.04
CA ASP A 58 -15.22 12.19 -53.27
C ASP A 58 -14.68 11.57 -54.55
N GLN A 59 -14.71 12.31 -55.67
CA GLN A 59 -14.20 11.83 -56.95
C GLN A 59 -12.68 11.67 -56.92
N ALA A 60 -11.98 12.55 -56.20
CA ALA A 60 -10.54 12.45 -56.00
C ALA A 60 -10.15 11.21 -55.19
N ILE A 61 -10.84 10.90 -54.09
CA ILE A 61 -10.62 9.67 -53.32
C ILE A 61 -10.79 8.45 -54.23
N GLN A 62 -11.88 8.36 -55.01
CA GLN A 62 -12.12 7.25 -55.93
C GLN A 62 -11.02 7.12 -56.99
N ALA A 63 -10.55 8.24 -57.57
CA ALA A 63 -9.49 8.24 -58.57
C ALA A 63 -8.13 7.85 -57.99
N ILE A 64 -7.79 8.31 -56.79
CA ILE A 64 -6.56 7.91 -56.08
C ILE A 64 -6.60 6.41 -55.78
N LEU A 65 -7.73 5.88 -55.30
CA LEU A 65 -7.89 4.44 -55.04
C LEU A 65 -7.77 3.61 -56.33
N ALA A 66 -8.39 4.05 -57.42
CA ALA A 66 -8.26 3.39 -58.72
C ALA A 66 -6.81 3.39 -59.23
N MET A 67 -6.07 4.49 -59.01
CA MET A 67 -4.65 4.58 -59.30
C MET A 67 -3.86 3.57 -58.44
N LEU A 68 -4.11 3.50 -57.13
CA LEU A 68 -3.43 2.55 -56.23
C LEU A 68 -3.66 1.09 -56.62
N CYS A 69 -4.79 0.75 -57.27
CA CYS A 69 -5.06 -0.59 -57.79
C CYS A 69 -4.20 -0.98 -59.01
N THR A 70 -3.55 -0.02 -59.66
CA THR A 70 -2.75 -0.26 -60.88
C THR A 70 -1.32 0.28 -60.81
N ALA A 71 -0.97 1.01 -59.75
CA ALA A 71 0.32 1.65 -59.57
C ALA A 71 1.45 0.65 -59.31
N ASP A 72 2.60 0.92 -59.93
CA ASP A 72 3.86 0.19 -59.77
C ASP A 72 5.01 1.08 -59.27
N ARG A 73 4.85 2.41 -59.31
CA ARG A 73 5.86 3.39 -58.88
C ARG A 73 5.79 3.68 -57.37
N PRO A 74 6.86 3.44 -56.59
CA PRO A 74 6.87 3.65 -55.14
C PRO A 74 6.52 5.08 -54.70
N GLN A 75 7.02 6.10 -55.39
CA GLN A 75 6.75 7.50 -55.05
C GLN A 75 5.27 7.85 -55.24
N GLN A 76 4.69 7.45 -56.38
CA GLN A 76 3.28 7.69 -56.68
C GLN A 76 2.35 7.00 -55.66
N ILE A 77 2.69 5.78 -55.24
CA ILE A 77 1.97 5.05 -54.19
C ILE A 77 2.06 5.80 -52.86
N ALA A 78 3.27 6.19 -52.45
CA ALA A 78 3.51 6.89 -51.19
C ALA A 78 2.72 8.20 -51.10
N GLU A 79 2.73 9.00 -52.17
CA GLU A 79 1.97 10.27 -52.25
C GLU A 79 0.46 10.02 -52.23
N GLY A 80 -0.04 9.03 -52.98
CA GLY A 80 -1.46 8.69 -52.97
C GLY A 80 -1.95 8.27 -51.58
N VAL A 81 -1.17 7.45 -50.87
CA VAL A 81 -1.48 7.06 -49.50
C VAL A 81 -1.40 8.24 -48.54
N ASP A 82 -0.36 9.05 -48.60
CA ASP A 82 -0.19 10.22 -47.74
C ASP A 82 -1.36 11.21 -47.89
N VAL A 83 -1.77 11.51 -49.13
CA VAL A 83 -2.94 12.34 -49.41
C VAL A 83 -4.20 11.76 -48.76
N LEU A 84 -4.48 10.46 -48.95
CA LEU A 84 -5.66 9.82 -48.33
C LEU A 84 -5.63 9.85 -46.80
N MET A 85 -4.46 9.61 -46.19
CA MET A 85 -4.31 9.53 -44.73
C MET A 85 -4.39 10.89 -44.03
N ARG A 86 -4.06 11.98 -44.73
CA ARG A 86 -4.16 13.36 -44.21
C ARG A 86 -5.59 13.91 -44.20
N LEU A 87 -6.51 13.29 -44.94
CA LEU A 87 -7.89 13.75 -45.00
C LEU A 87 -8.58 13.63 -43.62
N PRO A 88 -9.37 14.64 -43.23
CA PRO A 88 -10.16 14.56 -42.01
C PRO A 88 -11.30 13.55 -42.14
N GLY A 89 -11.68 12.93 -41.02
CA GLY A 89 -12.77 11.96 -40.97
C GLY A 89 -12.36 10.53 -41.34
N GLN A 90 -13.37 9.65 -41.44
CA GLN A 90 -13.19 8.21 -41.64
C GLN A 90 -13.44 7.75 -43.09
N GLN A 91 -14.02 8.59 -43.95
CA GLN A 91 -14.46 8.21 -45.29
C GLN A 91 -13.32 7.69 -46.17
N ALA A 92 -12.21 8.44 -46.24
CA ALA A 92 -11.05 8.04 -47.03
C ALA A 92 -10.39 6.77 -46.47
N LEU A 93 -10.31 6.66 -45.14
CA LEU A 93 -9.75 5.49 -44.45
C LEU A 93 -10.61 4.24 -44.73
N GLN A 94 -11.93 4.35 -44.66
CA GLN A 94 -12.87 3.29 -44.96
C GLN A 94 -12.78 2.84 -46.43
N ALA A 95 -12.76 3.80 -47.36
CA ALA A 95 -12.66 3.48 -48.78
C ALA A 95 -11.31 2.82 -49.11
N ALA A 96 -10.22 3.27 -48.48
CA ALA A 96 -8.91 2.64 -48.61
C ALA A 96 -8.89 1.22 -48.05
N ALA A 97 -9.44 1.00 -46.85
CA ALA A 97 -9.53 -0.32 -46.22
C ALA A 97 -10.38 -1.31 -47.04
N GLN A 98 -11.48 -0.86 -47.62
CA GLN A 98 -12.34 -1.67 -48.50
C GLN A 98 -11.66 -2.07 -49.82
N SER A 99 -10.73 -1.25 -50.29
CA SER A 99 -10.07 -1.45 -51.59
C SER A 99 -8.80 -2.31 -51.51
N LEU A 100 -8.36 -2.70 -50.30
CA LEU A 100 -7.11 -3.42 -50.08
C LEU A 100 -6.96 -4.67 -50.96
N GLU A 101 -7.98 -5.52 -51.07
CA GLU A 101 -7.88 -6.78 -51.82
C GLU A 101 -7.73 -6.59 -53.34
N ALA A 102 -8.14 -5.43 -53.87
CA ALA A 102 -8.01 -5.09 -55.28
C ALA A 102 -6.64 -4.48 -55.64
N MET A 103 -5.81 -4.17 -54.64
CA MET A 103 -4.52 -3.51 -54.84
C MET A 103 -3.36 -4.49 -55.00
N PRO A 104 -2.31 -4.14 -55.78
CA PRO A 104 -1.03 -4.85 -55.78
C PRO A 104 -0.39 -4.85 -54.38
N ALA A 105 0.47 -5.83 -54.11
CA ALA A 105 1.09 -6.02 -52.79
C ALA A 105 1.79 -4.75 -52.25
N THR A 106 2.50 -4.01 -53.10
CA THR A 106 3.18 -2.76 -52.75
C THR A 106 2.21 -1.68 -52.26
N SER A 107 1.12 -1.44 -52.99
CA SER A 107 0.05 -0.51 -52.60
C SER A 107 -0.67 -0.96 -51.34
N ARG A 108 -0.97 -2.26 -51.20
CA ARG A 108 -1.58 -2.82 -49.98
C ARG A 108 -0.75 -2.51 -48.74
N ILE A 109 0.54 -2.79 -48.79
CA ILE A 109 1.46 -2.57 -47.67
C ILE A 109 1.46 -1.09 -47.27
N ALA A 110 1.55 -0.18 -48.24
CA ALA A 110 1.56 1.26 -47.98
C ALA A 110 0.25 1.72 -47.32
N VAL A 111 -0.91 1.28 -47.82
CA VAL A 111 -2.21 1.62 -47.23
C VAL A 111 -2.35 1.05 -45.81
N ILE A 112 -1.95 -0.21 -45.58
CA ILE A 112 -1.97 -0.84 -44.25
C ILE A 112 -1.13 -0.04 -43.24
N GLN A 113 0.08 0.38 -43.64
CA GLN A 113 0.94 1.22 -42.80
C GLN A 113 0.32 2.59 -42.53
N GLY A 114 -0.30 3.21 -43.54
CA GLY A 114 -1.04 4.45 -43.38
C GLY A 114 -2.17 4.36 -42.35
N LEU A 115 -2.98 3.30 -42.44
CA LEU A 115 -4.07 3.02 -41.48
C LEU A 115 -3.54 2.84 -40.05
N ALA A 116 -2.41 2.12 -39.89
CA ALA A 116 -1.76 1.95 -38.58
C ALA A 116 -1.28 3.28 -37.98
N ASN A 117 -0.66 4.13 -38.80
CA ASN A 117 -0.18 5.45 -38.36
C ASN A 117 -1.32 6.37 -37.92
N ARG A 118 -2.52 6.18 -38.49
CA ARG A 118 -3.75 6.89 -38.09
C ARG A 118 -4.42 6.30 -36.85
N ARG A 119 -3.91 5.20 -36.28
CA ARG A 119 -4.50 4.45 -35.15
C ARG A 119 -5.99 4.16 -35.36
N ALA A 120 -6.32 3.73 -36.57
CA ALA A 120 -7.68 3.67 -37.03
C ALA A 120 -8.37 2.36 -36.58
N ALA A 121 -8.74 2.31 -35.29
CA ALA A 121 -9.26 1.13 -34.60
C ALA A 121 -10.55 0.52 -35.19
N ALA A 122 -11.30 1.26 -36.01
CA ALA A 122 -12.52 0.77 -36.67
C ALA A 122 -12.26 -0.15 -37.88
N PHE A 123 -11.01 -0.37 -38.28
CA PHE A 123 -10.67 -1.12 -39.49
C PHE A 123 -10.00 -2.48 -39.24
N GLY A 124 -9.98 -2.96 -37.99
CA GLY A 124 -9.50 -4.29 -37.61
C GLY A 124 -9.97 -5.43 -38.54
N PRO A 125 -11.28 -5.54 -38.86
CA PRO A 125 -11.79 -6.59 -39.75
C PRO A 125 -11.19 -6.62 -41.16
N TYR A 126 -10.80 -5.46 -41.71
CA TYR A 126 -10.13 -5.40 -43.02
C TYR A 126 -8.69 -5.89 -42.92
N LEU A 127 -7.99 -5.50 -41.84
CA LEU A 127 -6.60 -5.91 -41.60
C LEU A 127 -6.49 -7.39 -41.22
N LEU A 128 -7.46 -7.96 -40.52
CA LEU A 128 -7.53 -9.38 -40.20
C LEU A 128 -7.51 -10.26 -41.46
N ARG A 129 -8.22 -9.85 -42.51
CA ARG A 129 -8.18 -10.56 -43.81
C ARG A 129 -6.79 -10.51 -44.45
N GLN A 130 -6.12 -9.36 -44.38
CA GLN A 130 -4.77 -9.20 -44.91
C GLN A 130 -3.71 -9.95 -44.09
N ALA A 131 -3.95 -10.18 -42.79
CA ALA A 131 -3.07 -11.00 -41.95
C ALA A 131 -3.07 -12.49 -42.33
N ALA A 132 -4.00 -12.92 -43.19
CA ALA A 132 -4.06 -14.26 -43.77
C ALA A 132 -3.70 -14.30 -45.28
N ASP A 133 -3.17 -13.20 -45.83
CA ASP A 133 -2.82 -13.09 -47.25
C ASP A 133 -1.75 -14.11 -47.69
N ALA A 134 -1.72 -14.48 -48.97
CA ALA A 134 -0.70 -15.39 -49.49
C ALA A 134 0.71 -14.75 -49.47
N ASP A 135 0.80 -13.42 -49.66
CA ASP A 135 2.06 -12.68 -49.66
C ASP A 135 2.58 -12.44 -48.22
N PRO A 136 3.76 -12.97 -47.85
CA PRO A 136 4.33 -12.79 -46.51
C PRO A 136 4.65 -11.33 -46.14
N ALA A 137 4.91 -10.45 -47.11
CA ALA A 137 5.15 -9.04 -46.84
C ALA A 137 3.86 -8.32 -46.44
N VAL A 138 2.74 -8.66 -47.11
CA VAL A 138 1.41 -8.12 -46.80
C VAL A 138 0.92 -8.63 -45.45
N ARG A 139 1.04 -9.95 -45.17
CA ARG A 139 0.70 -10.51 -43.85
C ARG A 139 1.44 -9.81 -42.72
N ARG A 140 2.76 -9.69 -42.82
CA ARG A 140 3.58 -9.05 -41.78
C ARG A 140 3.26 -7.57 -41.60
N ALA A 141 2.90 -6.86 -42.67
CA ALA A 141 2.42 -5.49 -42.57
C ALA A 141 1.08 -5.42 -41.81
N ALA A 142 0.14 -6.29 -42.15
CA ALA A 142 -1.17 -6.36 -41.50
C ALA A 142 -1.07 -6.72 -40.01
N ILE A 143 -0.26 -7.73 -39.66
CA ILE A 143 -0.04 -8.15 -38.27
C ILE A 143 0.53 -7.00 -37.42
N ARG A 144 1.49 -6.22 -37.95
CA ARG A 144 2.00 -5.03 -37.25
C ARG A 144 0.92 -3.96 -37.08
N ALA A 145 0.09 -3.74 -38.09
CA ALA A 145 -1.00 -2.76 -38.02
C ALA A 145 -2.09 -3.17 -37.02
N LEU A 146 -2.39 -4.47 -36.90
CA LEU A 146 -3.39 -4.98 -35.95
C LEU A 146 -3.02 -4.69 -34.49
N ALA A 147 -1.74 -4.55 -34.14
CA ALA A 147 -1.32 -4.18 -32.78
C ALA A 147 -1.79 -2.79 -32.32
N VAL A 148 -2.21 -1.93 -33.24
CA VAL A 148 -2.75 -0.60 -32.93
C VAL A 148 -4.17 -0.37 -33.45
N CYS A 149 -4.66 -1.22 -34.36
CA CYS A 149 -5.95 -1.06 -35.02
C CYS A 149 -6.99 -2.14 -34.70
N ALA A 150 -6.62 -3.25 -34.04
CA ALA A 150 -7.59 -4.26 -33.66
C ALA A 150 -8.43 -3.79 -32.47
N ALA A 151 -9.71 -4.16 -32.44
CA ALA A 151 -10.64 -3.89 -31.35
C ALA A 151 -10.87 -5.16 -30.49
N PRO A 152 -11.46 -5.05 -29.28
CA PRO A 152 -11.81 -6.22 -28.47
C PRO A 152 -12.64 -7.28 -29.21
N ASP A 153 -13.54 -6.85 -30.10
CA ASP A 153 -14.38 -7.76 -30.91
C ASP A 153 -13.58 -8.61 -31.91
N ASP A 154 -12.35 -8.20 -32.24
CA ASP A 154 -11.44 -8.91 -33.15
C ASP A 154 -10.68 -10.06 -32.45
N LEU A 155 -10.73 -10.15 -31.11
CA LEU A 155 -9.96 -11.10 -30.31
C LEU A 155 -10.14 -12.58 -30.74
N PRO A 156 -11.37 -13.09 -31.01
CA PRO A 156 -11.53 -14.48 -31.43
C PRO A 156 -10.76 -14.80 -32.74
N THR A 157 -10.76 -13.88 -33.69
CA THR A 157 -10.04 -14.05 -34.97
C THR A 157 -8.54 -13.92 -34.78
N LEU A 158 -8.07 -12.96 -33.99
CA LEU A 158 -6.65 -12.81 -33.67
C LEU A 158 -6.09 -14.05 -32.98
N LEU A 159 -6.82 -14.60 -32.00
CA LEU A 159 -6.44 -15.84 -31.32
C LEU A 159 -6.36 -17.01 -32.30
N SER A 160 -7.33 -17.15 -33.22
CA SER A 160 -7.29 -18.20 -34.24
C SER A 160 -6.08 -18.07 -35.16
N LEU A 161 -5.74 -16.85 -35.62
CA LEU A 161 -4.57 -16.61 -36.45
C LEU A 161 -3.26 -16.90 -35.70
N MET A 162 -3.17 -16.46 -34.45
CA MET A 162 -1.99 -16.64 -33.60
C MET A 162 -1.67 -18.12 -33.37
N LEU A 163 -2.70 -18.95 -33.16
CA LEU A 163 -2.54 -20.39 -32.90
C LEU A 163 -2.27 -21.20 -34.18
N LYS A 164 -2.70 -20.70 -35.36
CA LYS A 164 -2.50 -21.40 -36.64
C LYS A 164 -1.17 -21.09 -37.31
N THR A 165 -0.62 -19.89 -37.13
CA THR A 165 0.62 -19.50 -37.81
C THR A 165 1.81 -20.33 -37.32
N GLN A 166 2.71 -20.64 -38.24
CA GLN A 166 3.95 -21.39 -37.98
C GLN A 166 5.19 -20.49 -38.04
N ASP A 167 5.04 -19.23 -38.45
CA ASP A 167 6.13 -18.26 -38.48
C ASP A 167 6.27 -17.60 -37.10
N PRO A 168 7.40 -17.75 -36.39
CA PRO A 168 7.56 -17.22 -35.03
C PRO A 168 7.45 -15.69 -34.94
N ALA A 169 7.85 -14.96 -35.98
CA ALA A 169 7.77 -13.50 -36.01
C ALA A 169 6.34 -13.02 -36.23
N GLU A 170 5.58 -13.71 -37.09
CA GLU A 170 4.14 -13.49 -37.26
C GLU A 170 3.38 -13.84 -35.97
N GLN A 171 3.70 -14.96 -35.32
CA GLN A 171 3.07 -15.39 -34.06
C GLN A 171 3.29 -14.36 -32.94
N ALA A 172 4.53 -13.90 -32.74
CA ALA A 172 4.83 -12.86 -31.74
C ALA A 172 4.14 -11.52 -32.08
N GLY A 173 3.98 -11.20 -33.37
CA GLY A 173 3.21 -10.04 -33.81
C GLY A 173 1.72 -10.14 -33.49
N LEU A 174 1.13 -11.31 -33.73
CA LEU A 174 -0.27 -11.58 -33.40
C LEU A 174 -0.52 -11.61 -31.90
N GLN A 175 0.41 -12.16 -31.10
CA GLN A 175 0.34 -12.10 -29.64
C GLN A 175 0.30 -10.64 -29.14
N ARG A 176 1.15 -9.75 -29.67
CA ARG A 176 1.10 -8.32 -29.34
C ARG A 176 -0.25 -7.69 -29.72
N ALA A 177 -0.83 -8.08 -30.86
CA ALA A 177 -2.15 -7.60 -31.26
C ALA A 177 -3.27 -8.09 -30.35
N VAL A 178 -3.24 -9.35 -29.92
CA VAL A 178 -4.17 -9.89 -28.91
C VAL A 178 -4.09 -9.11 -27.61
N VAL A 179 -2.88 -8.91 -27.07
CA VAL A 179 -2.67 -8.16 -25.83
C VAL A 179 -3.16 -6.72 -25.95
N ALA A 180 -2.83 -6.03 -27.06
CA ALA A 180 -3.25 -4.65 -27.29
C ALA A 180 -4.78 -4.52 -27.44
N ALA A 181 -5.43 -5.45 -28.15
CA ALA A 181 -6.89 -5.48 -28.28
C ALA A 181 -7.58 -5.76 -26.93
N ALA A 182 -7.07 -6.73 -26.15
CA ALA A 182 -7.60 -7.04 -24.83
C ALA A 182 -7.45 -5.87 -23.84
N ASN A 183 -6.29 -5.20 -23.83
CA ASN A 183 -6.00 -4.08 -22.95
C ASN A 183 -6.79 -2.79 -23.25
N GLN A 184 -7.58 -2.76 -24.33
CA GLN A 184 -8.56 -1.69 -24.53
C GLN A 184 -9.76 -1.79 -23.59
N ASN A 185 -10.02 -2.97 -23.01
CA ASN A 185 -11.00 -3.10 -21.94
C ASN A 185 -10.36 -2.72 -20.59
N PRO A 186 -10.93 -1.75 -19.86
CA PRO A 186 -10.37 -1.31 -18.56
C PRO A 186 -10.46 -2.39 -17.48
N ASP A 187 -11.42 -3.31 -17.57
CA ASP A 187 -11.63 -4.37 -16.58
C ASP A 187 -10.78 -5.61 -16.89
N ALA A 188 -9.83 -5.91 -16.01
CA ALA A 188 -8.88 -7.00 -16.11
C ALA A 188 -9.52 -8.38 -16.30
N GLU A 189 -10.65 -8.66 -15.64
CA GLU A 189 -11.31 -9.97 -15.79
C GLU A 189 -11.93 -10.13 -17.18
N HIS A 190 -12.53 -9.05 -17.70
CA HIS A 190 -13.08 -9.04 -19.05
C HIS A 190 -11.97 -9.09 -20.12
N ARG A 191 -10.77 -8.55 -19.84
CA ARG A 191 -9.62 -8.67 -20.77
C ARG A 191 -9.23 -10.14 -20.99
N ALA A 192 -9.22 -10.94 -19.92
CA ALA A 192 -8.76 -12.33 -19.95
C ALA A 192 -9.81 -13.32 -20.47
N ALA A 193 -11.11 -12.97 -20.41
CA ALA A 193 -12.23 -13.89 -20.67
C ALA A 193 -12.13 -14.66 -21.99
N ALA A 194 -11.87 -13.98 -23.11
CA ALA A 194 -11.77 -14.61 -24.43
C ALA A 194 -10.59 -15.60 -24.53
N ILE A 195 -9.48 -15.29 -23.85
CA ILE A 195 -8.27 -16.11 -23.84
C ILE A 195 -8.48 -17.33 -22.95
N LEU A 196 -9.10 -17.16 -21.77
CA LEU A 196 -9.47 -18.25 -20.87
C LEU A 196 -10.46 -19.21 -21.53
N GLN A 197 -11.45 -18.68 -22.25
CA GLN A 197 -12.38 -19.50 -23.03
C GLN A 197 -11.63 -20.35 -24.06
N ARG A 198 -10.69 -19.75 -24.82
CA ARG A 198 -9.90 -20.50 -25.80
C ARG A 198 -8.97 -21.54 -25.14
N LEU A 199 -8.38 -21.18 -24.00
CA LEU A 199 -7.48 -22.04 -23.22
C LEU A 199 -8.16 -23.33 -22.75
N SER A 200 -9.45 -23.29 -22.42
CA SER A 200 -10.22 -24.50 -22.01
C SER A 200 -10.29 -25.61 -23.06
N GLN A 201 -10.00 -25.28 -24.33
CA GLN A 201 -10.04 -26.20 -25.47
C GLN A 201 -8.66 -26.38 -26.12
N ALA A 202 -7.62 -25.81 -25.52
CA ALA A 202 -6.29 -25.75 -26.09
C ALA A 202 -5.53 -27.07 -25.92
N ASP A 203 -4.75 -27.44 -26.93
CA ASP A 203 -3.70 -28.45 -26.73
C ASP A 203 -2.53 -27.87 -25.92
N GLN A 204 -1.50 -28.69 -25.69
CA GLN A 204 -0.36 -28.27 -24.87
C GLN A 204 0.47 -27.13 -25.50
N THR A 205 0.65 -27.13 -26.82
CA THR A 205 1.41 -26.09 -27.53
C THR A 205 0.63 -24.78 -27.50
N GLU A 206 -0.68 -24.86 -27.75
CA GLU A 206 -1.60 -23.73 -27.66
C GLU A 206 -1.65 -23.16 -26.23
N THR A 207 -1.66 -24.04 -25.21
CA THR A 207 -1.66 -23.66 -23.79
C THR A 207 -0.47 -22.78 -23.45
N ILE A 208 0.75 -23.16 -23.85
CA ILE A 208 1.97 -22.37 -23.60
C ILE A 208 1.83 -20.94 -24.13
N LEU A 209 1.30 -20.79 -25.34
CA LEU A 209 1.17 -19.48 -26.00
C LEU A 209 0.10 -18.62 -25.32
N LEU A 210 -1.05 -19.21 -24.99
CA LEU A 210 -2.15 -18.52 -24.32
C LEU A 210 -1.77 -18.10 -22.89
N VAL A 211 -1.04 -18.93 -22.15
CA VAL A 211 -0.53 -18.61 -20.81
C VAL A 211 0.40 -17.40 -20.84
N ARG A 212 1.37 -17.35 -21.77
CA ARG A 212 2.24 -16.18 -21.95
C ARG A 212 1.47 -14.92 -22.33
N THR A 213 0.35 -15.07 -23.03
CA THR A 213 -0.53 -13.95 -23.40
C THR A 213 -1.29 -13.42 -22.19
N LEU A 214 -1.83 -14.31 -21.34
CA LEU A 214 -2.49 -13.94 -20.09
C LEU A 214 -1.53 -13.18 -19.16
N GLY A 215 -0.25 -13.54 -19.13
CA GLY A 215 0.79 -12.85 -18.38
C GLY A 215 0.85 -11.33 -18.64
N GLN A 216 0.63 -10.90 -19.88
CA GLN A 216 0.68 -9.48 -20.25
C GLN A 216 -0.63 -8.72 -20.05
N ILE A 217 -1.70 -9.43 -19.65
CA ILE A 217 -3.06 -8.90 -19.51
C ILE A 217 -3.47 -8.82 -18.04
N GLY A 218 -3.03 -9.78 -17.22
CA GLY A 218 -3.39 -9.88 -15.81
C GLY A 218 -4.83 -10.35 -15.59
N GLY A 219 -5.34 -10.12 -14.38
CA GLY A 219 -6.67 -10.57 -13.95
C GLY A 219 -6.61 -11.74 -12.96
N THR A 220 -7.53 -11.75 -12.01
CA THR A 220 -7.62 -12.73 -10.93
C THR A 220 -7.87 -14.13 -11.48
N ASP A 221 -8.77 -14.28 -12.45
CA ASP A 221 -9.10 -15.59 -13.03
C ASP A 221 -7.96 -16.11 -13.92
N ALA A 222 -7.24 -15.20 -14.59
CA ALA A 222 -6.00 -15.53 -15.29
C ALA A 222 -4.92 -16.03 -14.32
N LEU A 223 -4.72 -15.35 -13.19
CA LEU A 223 -3.74 -15.75 -12.17
C LEU A 223 -4.07 -17.13 -11.60
N LYS A 224 -5.33 -17.36 -11.20
CA LYS A 224 -5.81 -18.67 -10.69
C LYS A 224 -5.62 -19.80 -11.70
N THR A 225 -5.72 -19.51 -12.98
CA THR A 225 -5.52 -20.49 -14.05
C THR A 225 -4.03 -20.84 -14.24
N ILE A 226 -3.13 -19.88 -14.00
CA ILE A 226 -1.68 -20.07 -14.17
C ILE A 226 -1.04 -20.71 -12.94
N GLN A 227 -1.52 -20.41 -11.73
CA GLN A 227 -0.95 -20.91 -10.48
C GLN A 227 -0.75 -22.44 -10.43
N PRO A 228 -1.69 -23.30 -10.88
CA PRO A 228 -1.47 -24.74 -10.93
C PRO A 228 -0.32 -25.17 -11.86
N LEU A 229 -0.06 -24.41 -12.92
CA LEU A 229 0.98 -24.72 -13.92
C LEU A 229 2.40 -24.54 -13.36
N LEU A 230 2.57 -23.73 -12.31
CA LEU A 230 3.84 -23.59 -11.59
C LEU A 230 4.32 -24.91 -10.98
N LYS A 231 3.40 -25.85 -10.73
CA LYS A 231 3.67 -27.18 -10.18
C LYS A 231 3.59 -28.28 -11.24
N SER A 232 3.55 -27.94 -12.53
CA SER A 232 3.49 -28.93 -13.60
C SER A 232 4.78 -29.74 -13.69
N ASP A 233 4.66 -31.06 -13.89
CA ASP A 233 5.80 -31.93 -14.23
C ASP A 233 6.32 -31.67 -15.65
N ASN A 234 5.57 -30.92 -16.47
CA ASN A 234 6.02 -30.52 -17.79
C ASN A 234 6.85 -29.22 -17.73
N PRO A 235 8.13 -29.25 -18.11
CA PRO A 235 9.02 -28.11 -17.96
C PRO A 235 8.61 -26.91 -18.84
N ASP A 236 8.06 -27.14 -20.03
CA ASP A 236 7.65 -26.06 -20.93
C ASP A 236 6.42 -25.31 -20.41
N LEU A 237 5.46 -26.03 -19.80
CA LEU A 237 4.30 -25.42 -19.15
C LEU A 237 4.69 -24.64 -17.90
N LYS A 238 5.61 -25.18 -17.09
CA LYS A 238 6.14 -24.50 -15.92
C LYS A 238 6.91 -23.23 -16.31
N ASP A 239 7.79 -23.31 -17.32
CA ASP A 239 8.52 -22.16 -17.87
C ASP A 239 7.56 -21.10 -18.43
N ALA A 240 6.48 -21.52 -19.11
CA ALA A 240 5.46 -20.61 -19.61
C ALA A 240 4.72 -19.88 -18.48
N ALA A 241 4.37 -20.58 -17.41
CA ALA A 241 3.71 -20.01 -16.25
C ALA A 241 4.61 -19.00 -15.51
N ILE A 242 5.87 -19.34 -15.28
CA ILE A 242 6.85 -18.43 -14.66
C ILE A 242 7.08 -17.20 -15.54
N GLY A 243 7.22 -17.40 -16.85
CA GLY A 243 7.32 -16.29 -17.81
C GLY A 243 6.07 -15.39 -17.81
N ALA A 244 4.88 -15.98 -17.68
CA ALA A 244 3.64 -15.21 -17.59
C ALA A 244 3.60 -14.36 -16.33
N LEU A 245 3.96 -14.92 -15.15
CA LEU A 245 4.06 -14.13 -13.91
C LEU A 245 5.16 -13.06 -14.00
N ALA A 246 6.25 -13.32 -14.72
CA ALA A 246 7.31 -12.34 -14.90
C ALA A 246 6.83 -11.08 -15.62
N ASP A 247 5.93 -11.26 -16.59
CA ASP A 247 5.33 -10.20 -17.40
C ASP A 247 4.05 -9.58 -16.76
N TRP A 248 3.63 -10.06 -15.57
CA TRP A 248 2.38 -9.65 -14.93
C TRP A 248 2.27 -8.13 -14.77
N PRO A 249 1.09 -7.51 -14.97
CA PRO A 249 0.99 -6.05 -14.97
C PRO A 249 0.98 -5.42 -13.57
N ASP A 250 0.49 -6.12 -12.55
CA ASP A 250 0.22 -5.56 -11.23
C ASP A 250 0.70 -6.45 -10.06
N LEU A 251 0.50 -5.96 -8.82
CA LEU A 251 0.99 -6.60 -7.59
C LEU A 251 0.31 -7.94 -7.25
N SER A 252 -0.75 -8.36 -7.94
CA SER A 252 -1.45 -9.61 -7.61
C SER A 252 -0.57 -10.85 -7.75
N ALA A 253 0.43 -10.83 -8.64
CA ALA A 253 1.40 -11.91 -8.81
C ALA A 253 2.62 -11.82 -7.88
N LEU A 254 2.72 -10.79 -7.02
CA LEU A 254 3.93 -10.55 -6.23
C LEU A 254 4.23 -11.71 -5.27
N ASP A 255 3.22 -12.26 -4.61
CA ASP A 255 3.42 -13.37 -3.66
C ASP A 255 3.89 -14.65 -4.37
N ASP A 256 3.30 -14.98 -5.52
CA ASP A 256 3.72 -16.12 -6.35
C ASP A 256 5.18 -15.95 -6.82
N LEU A 257 5.57 -14.75 -7.27
CA LEU A 257 6.95 -14.44 -7.66
C LEU A 257 7.91 -14.55 -6.47
N MET A 258 7.54 -14.04 -5.30
CA MET A 258 8.37 -14.15 -4.09
C MET A 258 8.52 -15.60 -3.62
N GLN A 259 7.50 -16.44 -3.81
CA GLN A 259 7.60 -17.87 -3.56
C GLN A 259 8.59 -18.54 -4.53
N ILE A 260 8.51 -18.24 -5.83
CA ILE A 260 9.46 -18.76 -6.84
C ILE A 260 10.89 -18.36 -6.48
N VAL A 261 11.12 -17.12 -6.02
CA VAL A 261 12.43 -16.67 -5.55
C VAL A 261 12.98 -17.55 -4.42
N GLN A 262 12.13 -18.13 -3.57
CA GLN A 262 12.55 -18.95 -2.44
C GLN A 262 12.72 -20.43 -2.76
N THR A 263 11.91 -20.98 -3.66
CA THR A 263 11.77 -22.44 -3.80
C THR A 263 12.31 -23.03 -5.10
N GLU A 264 12.51 -22.22 -6.13
CA GLU A 264 12.83 -22.71 -7.48
C GLU A 264 14.33 -22.66 -7.80
N GLU A 265 14.70 -23.35 -8.88
CA GLU A 265 16.07 -23.35 -9.39
C GLU A 265 16.52 -21.96 -9.86
N LEU A 266 17.85 -21.77 -9.95
CA LEU A 266 18.48 -20.48 -10.18
C LEU A 266 17.90 -19.71 -11.37
N ARG A 267 17.67 -20.38 -12.52
CA ARG A 267 17.13 -19.73 -13.73
C ARG A 267 15.78 -19.07 -13.45
N CYS A 268 14.88 -19.78 -12.78
CA CYS A 268 13.54 -19.32 -12.42
C CYS A 268 13.60 -18.25 -11.32
N GLN A 269 14.45 -18.44 -10.31
CA GLN A 269 14.70 -17.47 -9.24
C GLN A 269 15.12 -16.10 -9.80
N VAL A 270 16.05 -16.06 -10.77
CA VAL A 270 16.51 -14.81 -11.40
C VAL A 270 15.38 -14.08 -12.12
N ILE A 271 14.56 -14.80 -12.87
CA ILE A 271 13.42 -14.22 -13.62
C ILE A 271 12.38 -13.65 -12.65
N ALA A 272 12.02 -14.43 -11.63
CA ALA A 272 11.02 -14.02 -10.65
C ALA A 272 11.48 -12.83 -9.82
N LEU A 273 12.76 -12.80 -9.40
CA LEU A 273 13.33 -11.68 -8.64
C LEU A 273 13.23 -10.38 -9.41
N ARG A 274 13.71 -10.37 -10.67
CA ARG A 274 13.68 -9.16 -11.51
C ARG A 274 12.26 -8.63 -11.66
N SER A 275 11.31 -9.55 -11.81
CA SER A 275 9.90 -9.22 -11.99
C SER A 275 9.25 -8.72 -10.71
N ALA A 276 9.54 -9.33 -9.55
CA ALA A 276 9.08 -8.86 -8.25
C ALA A 276 9.57 -7.45 -7.95
N LEU A 277 10.87 -7.17 -8.20
CA LEU A 277 11.43 -5.83 -8.03
C LEU A 277 10.78 -4.81 -8.97
N ARG A 278 10.58 -5.16 -10.25
CA ARG A 278 9.86 -4.33 -11.24
C ARG A 278 8.44 -4.01 -10.78
N LEU A 279 7.69 -5.01 -10.33
CA LEU A 279 6.31 -4.84 -9.87
C LEU A 279 6.24 -3.91 -8.68
N MET A 280 7.09 -4.11 -7.67
CA MET A 280 7.16 -3.24 -6.49
C MET A 280 7.60 -1.80 -6.84
N GLN A 281 8.41 -1.61 -7.88
CA GLN A 281 8.85 -0.29 -8.31
C GLN A 281 7.74 0.46 -9.07
N ASN A 282 7.00 -0.23 -9.93
CA ASN A 282 6.04 0.39 -10.85
C ASN A 282 4.61 0.51 -10.29
N ASN A 283 4.33 -0.13 -9.16
CA ASN A 283 3.00 -0.13 -8.54
C ASN A 283 3.03 0.43 -7.12
N PRO A 284 1.93 1.04 -6.65
CA PRO A 284 1.85 1.60 -5.30
C PRO A 284 1.91 0.49 -4.24
N LEU A 285 3.00 0.48 -3.48
CA LEU A 285 3.21 -0.39 -2.32
C LEU A 285 3.91 0.43 -1.22
N PRO A 286 3.54 0.34 0.06
CA PRO A 286 4.23 1.07 1.12
C PRO A 286 5.71 0.63 1.23
N ASP A 287 6.61 1.57 1.48
CA ASP A 287 8.05 1.31 1.56
C ASP A 287 8.41 0.25 2.61
N ARG A 288 7.71 0.23 3.77
CA ARG A 288 7.85 -0.84 4.77
C ARG A 288 7.66 -2.23 4.17
N GLN A 289 6.69 -2.39 3.27
CA GLN A 289 6.42 -3.68 2.63
C GLN A 289 7.45 -3.99 1.54
N LYS A 290 7.83 -3.00 0.71
CA LYS A 290 8.91 -3.16 -0.29
C LYS A 290 10.21 -3.65 0.34
N VAL A 291 10.63 -3.01 1.43
CA VAL A 291 11.85 -3.37 2.17
C VAL A 291 11.73 -4.76 2.77
N GLN A 292 10.58 -5.12 3.34
CA GLN A 292 10.36 -6.46 3.89
C GLN A 292 10.50 -7.55 2.81
N ARG A 293 9.90 -7.37 1.63
CA ARG A 293 10.02 -8.32 0.51
C ARG A 293 11.45 -8.38 -0.03
N ALA A 294 12.12 -7.24 -0.16
CA ALA A 294 13.52 -7.19 -0.56
C ALA A 294 14.44 -7.92 0.43
N LYS A 295 14.23 -7.78 1.74
CA LYS A 295 14.96 -8.56 2.78
C LYS A 295 14.73 -10.06 2.64
N GLN A 296 13.49 -10.50 2.41
CA GLN A 296 13.17 -11.91 2.16
C GLN A 296 13.89 -12.43 0.92
N ALA A 297 13.91 -11.66 -0.18
CA ALA A 297 14.63 -12.03 -1.39
C ALA A 297 16.15 -12.12 -1.13
N LEU A 298 16.73 -11.19 -0.36
CA LEU A 298 18.16 -11.16 -0.05
C LEU A 298 18.61 -12.40 0.72
N GLN A 299 17.75 -12.94 1.58
CA GLN A 299 17.99 -14.19 2.32
C GLN A 299 17.84 -15.44 1.44
N ALA A 300 17.01 -15.37 0.39
CA ALA A 300 16.70 -16.51 -0.47
C ALA A 300 17.73 -16.72 -1.59
N VAL A 301 18.36 -15.65 -2.07
CA VAL A 301 19.30 -15.72 -3.20
C VAL A 301 20.73 -15.94 -2.71
N SER A 302 21.46 -16.83 -3.39
CA SER A 302 22.85 -17.18 -3.03
C SER A 302 23.89 -16.40 -3.84
N ARG A 303 23.56 -15.99 -5.07
CA ARG A 303 24.50 -15.33 -5.99
C ARG A 303 24.64 -13.84 -5.76
N SER A 304 25.86 -13.35 -5.90
CA SER A 304 26.22 -11.94 -5.77
C SER A 304 25.40 -11.06 -6.72
N GLU A 305 25.21 -11.45 -7.99
CA GLU A 305 24.53 -10.59 -8.97
C GLU A 305 23.04 -10.34 -8.65
N GLU A 306 22.36 -11.31 -8.05
CA GLU A 306 20.98 -11.17 -7.58
C GLU A 306 20.92 -10.30 -6.30
N LYS A 307 21.85 -10.51 -5.35
CA LYS A 307 21.97 -9.66 -4.15
C LYS A 307 22.25 -8.21 -4.52
N GLU A 308 23.15 -7.95 -5.48
CA GLU A 308 23.46 -6.61 -5.99
C GLU A 308 22.23 -5.90 -6.58
N ARG A 309 21.36 -6.62 -7.30
CA ARG A 309 20.10 -6.04 -7.81
C ARG A 309 19.16 -5.64 -6.68
N ILE A 310 19.06 -6.48 -5.64
CA ILE A 310 18.24 -6.18 -4.46
C ILE A 310 18.80 -4.96 -3.73
N LEU A 311 20.12 -4.86 -3.56
CA LEU A 311 20.79 -3.70 -2.97
C LEU A 311 20.54 -2.43 -3.80
N SER A 312 20.60 -2.53 -5.14
CA SER A 312 20.25 -1.41 -6.02
C SER A 312 18.79 -0.97 -5.85
N PHE A 313 17.85 -1.90 -5.66
CA PHE A 313 16.45 -1.58 -5.38
C PHE A 313 16.28 -0.92 -4.01
N LEU A 314 16.88 -1.50 -2.96
CA LEU A 314 16.88 -0.93 -1.61
C LEU A 314 17.49 0.47 -1.56
N SER A 315 18.47 0.76 -2.43
CA SER A 315 19.13 2.06 -2.51
C SER A 315 18.19 3.23 -2.86
N GLN A 316 17.02 2.92 -3.42
CA GLN A 316 16.00 3.89 -3.80
C GLN A 316 15.00 4.17 -2.66
N ILE A 317 15.06 3.41 -1.56
CA ILE A 317 14.10 3.49 -0.45
C ILE A 317 14.84 4.00 0.79
N LYS A 318 14.78 5.31 1.04
CA LYS A 318 15.53 6.00 2.12
C LYS A 318 14.93 5.79 3.50
N THR A 319 15.00 4.56 4.02
CA THR A 319 14.56 4.22 5.38
C THR A 319 15.66 3.52 6.16
N LEU A 320 15.64 3.64 7.48
CA LEU A 320 16.58 2.93 8.35
C LEU A 320 16.57 1.42 8.10
N ARG A 321 15.39 0.82 7.81
CA ARG A 321 15.29 -0.61 7.50
C ARG A 321 15.99 -1.01 6.22
N SER A 322 15.95 -0.17 5.19
CA SER A 322 16.71 -0.38 3.96
C SER A 322 18.20 -0.31 4.25
N LEU A 323 18.61 0.65 5.10
CA LEU A 323 19.99 0.84 5.50
C LEU A 323 20.50 -0.41 6.23
N THR A 324 19.77 -0.92 7.22
CA THR A 324 20.12 -2.14 7.95
C THR A 324 20.20 -3.36 7.03
N ALA A 325 19.27 -3.48 6.08
CA ALA A 325 19.29 -4.57 5.10
C ALA A 325 20.54 -4.52 4.20
N ALA A 326 20.91 -3.34 3.71
CA ALA A 326 22.11 -3.15 2.89
C ALA A 326 23.41 -3.33 3.70
N ALA A 327 23.43 -2.83 4.95
CA ALA A 327 24.55 -2.93 5.88
C ALA A 327 24.94 -4.39 6.15
N GLY A 328 23.96 -5.28 6.27
CA GLY A 328 24.20 -6.72 6.46
C GLY A 328 25.08 -7.37 5.38
N CYS A 329 25.16 -6.77 4.19
CA CYS A 329 26.00 -7.24 3.09
C CYS A 329 27.41 -6.62 3.06
N LEU A 330 27.76 -5.70 3.98
CA LEU A 330 29.12 -5.13 4.06
C LEU A 330 30.17 -6.14 4.55
N ALA A 331 29.73 -7.21 5.22
CA ALA A 331 30.60 -8.28 5.71
C ALA A 331 30.84 -9.41 4.69
N GLU A 332 30.22 -9.34 3.51
CA GLU A 332 30.34 -10.39 2.49
C GLU A 332 31.77 -10.50 1.95
N GLU A 333 32.27 -11.71 1.71
CA GLU A 333 33.63 -11.96 1.21
C GLU A 333 33.84 -11.45 -0.22
N ASP A 334 32.79 -11.52 -1.05
CA ASP A 334 32.78 -11.04 -2.42
C ASP A 334 32.94 -9.50 -2.47
N SER A 335 34.05 -9.04 -3.07
CA SER A 335 34.38 -7.62 -3.16
C SER A 335 33.39 -6.81 -3.99
N SER A 336 32.80 -7.40 -5.04
CA SER A 336 31.80 -6.73 -5.88
C SER A 336 30.52 -6.50 -5.08
N LEU A 337 30.05 -7.54 -4.39
CA LEU A 337 28.87 -7.46 -3.55
C LEU A 337 29.05 -6.50 -2.39
N ARG A 338 30.22 -6.54 -1.73
CA ARG A 338 30.58 -5.60 -0.65
C ARG A 338 30.57 -4.15 -1.15
N SER A 339 31.12 -3.90 -2.33
CA SER A 339 31.11 -2.59 -2.98
C SER A 339 29.68 -2.14 -3.31
N ALA A 340 28.83 -3.02 -3.85
CA ALA A 340 27.43 -2.71 -4.12
C ALA A 340 26.65 -2.41 -2.82
N ALA A 341 26.93 -3.13 -1.74
CA ALA A 341 26.34 -2.88 -0.43
C ALA A 341 26.76 -1.51 0.11
N ALA A 342 28.03 -1.14 -0.02
CA ALA A 342 28.54 0.17 0.36
C ALA A 342 27.86 1.30 -0.43
N VAL A 343 27.70 1.13 -1.75
CA VAL A 343 26.98 2.09 -2.59
C VAL A 343 25.52 2.23 -2.17
N ALA A 344 24.84 1.11 -1.88
CA ALA A 344 23.46 1.13 -1.42
C ALA A 344 23.34 1.85 -0.06
N VAL A 345 24.21 1.53 0.90
CA VAL A 345 24.30 2.21 2.20
C VAL A 345 24.46 3.72 2.03
N ALA A 346 25.43 4.15 1.22
CA ALA A 346 25.67 5.57 0.98
C ALA A 346 24.44 6.26 0.40
N ARG A 347 23.82 5.68 -0.64
CA ARG A 347 22.64 6.26 -1.29
C ARG A 347 21.42 6.34 -0.38
N ILE A 348 21.23 5.34 0.49
CA ILE A 348 20.11 5.31 1.44
C ILE A 348 20.30 6.41 2.51
N ALA A 349 21.52 6.57 3.00
CA ALA A 349 21.81 7.46 4.11
C ALA A 349 22.00 8.93 3.71
N LEU A 350 22.59 9.21 2.54
CA LEU A 350 22.90 10.58 2.11
C LEU A 350 21.64 11.39 1.80
N PRO A 351 21.67 12.73 1.98
CA PRO A 351 20.61 13.62 1.55
C PRO A 351 20.47 13.71 0.03
N ASP A 352 19.28 14.06 -0.45
CA ASP A 352 19.00 14.49 -1.82
C ASP A 352 17.89 15.55 -1.86
N ASP A 353 17.42 15.92 -3.06
CA ASP A 353 16.38 16.94 -3.27
C ASP A 353 15.03 16.61 -2.60
N THR A 354 14.80 15.35 -2.22
CA THR A 354 13.54 14.83 -1.68
C THR A 354 13.63 14.34 -0.24
N HIS A 355 14.84 14.08 0.27
CA HIS A 355 15.06 13.54 1.61
C HIS A 355 16.28 14.18 2.29
N PRO A 356 16.17 14.64 3.56
CA PRO A 356 17.27 15.31 4.27
C PRO A 356 18.45 14.40 4.68
N GLY A 357 18.49 13.16 4.19
CA GLY A 357 19.40 12.12 4.65
C GLY A 357 18.93 11.44 5.95
N LEU A 358 19.51 10.27 6.25
CA LEU A 358 19.30 9.57 7.51
C LEU A 358 20.34 10.03 8.53
N THR A 359 19.94 10.14 9.79
CA THR A 359 20.79 10.62 10.89
C THR A 359 20.87 9.59 12.01
N GLY A 360 21.86 9.73 12.89
CA GLY A 360 22.02 8.91 14.09
C GLY A 360 23.30 8.05 14.08
N VAL A 361 23.64 7.50 15.25
CA VAL A 361 24.89 6.74 15.46
C VAL A 361 24.97 5.53 14.53
N TYR A 362 23.89 4.76 14.41
CA TYR A 362 23.86 3.60 13.53
C TYR A 362 24.16 3.97 12.07
N VAL A 363 23.60 5.08 11.59
CA VAL A 363 23.86 5.58 10.24
C VAL A 363 25.33 5.95 10.07
N ALA A 364 25.91 6.65 11.05
CA ALA A 364 27.32 7.02 11.05
C ALA A 364 28.25 5.79 11.08
N THR A 365 27.93 4.78 11.90
CA THR A 365 28.70 3.52 11.98
C THR A 365 28.69 2.81 10.63
N VAL A 366 27.50 2.56 10.08
CA VAL A 366 27.35 1.84 8.82
C VAL A 366 27.98 2.60 7.65
N LEU A 367 27.90 3.93 7.61
CA LEU A 367 28.59 4.75 6.61
C LEU A 367 30.11 4.69 6.76
N THR A 368 30.62 4.64 7.98
CA THR A 368 32.05 4.47 8.27
C THR A 368 32.53 3.12 7.77
N ASP A 369 31.78 2.05 8.06
CA ASP A 369 32.09 0.69 7.62
C ASP A 369 32.06 0.56 6.09
N ALA A 370 31.11 1.24 5.44
CA ALA A 370 30.99 1.26 3.99
C ALA A 370 32.11 2.05 3.30
N LEU A 371 32.72 3.05 3.96
CA LEU A 371 33.57 4.06 3.34
C LEU A 371 34.71 3.47 2.50
N ASN A 372 35.38 2.45 3.02
CA ASN A 372 36.52 1.80 2.36
C ASN A 372 36.11 0.84 1.22
N ALA A 373 34.84 0.46 1.14
CA ALA A 373 34.30 -0.41 0.11
C ALA A 373 33.63 0.36 -1.04
N LEU A 374 33.49 1.69 -0.93
CA LEU A 374 32.91 2.51 -2.00
C LEU A 374 33.84 2.58 -3.22
N PRO A 375 33.31 2.38 -4.45
CA PRO A 375 34.13 2.31 -5.67
C PRO A 375 34.53 3.67 -6.25
N ASP A 376 33.89 4.76 -5.81
CA ASP A 376 34.01 6.10 -6.42
C ASP A 376 34.50 7.13 -5.38
N GLU A 377 35.54 7.89 -5.71
CA GLU A 377 36.12 8.92 -4.82
C GLU A 377 35.16 10.07 -4.51
N THR A 378 34.27 10.43 -5.45
CA THR A 378 33.28 11.49 -5.24
C THR A 378 32.27 11.06 -4.19
N LEU A 379 31.74 9.83 -4.30
CA LEU A 379 30.82 9.27 -3.32
C LEU A 379 31.50 9.05 -1.97
N GLN A 380 32.76 8.62 -1.94
CA GLN A 380 33.54 8.58 -0.70
C GLN A 380 33.64 9.96 -0.06
N GLN A 381 33.90 11.01 -0.84
CA GLN A 381 33.99 12.36 -0.30
C GLN A 381 32.63 12.85 0.22
N GLN A 382 31.54 12.61 -0.50
CA GLN A 382 30.19 12.92 -0.03
C GLN A 382 29.86 12.21 1.29
N VAL A 383 30.26 10.94 1.43
CA VAL A 383 30.09 10.18 2.68
C VAL A 383 30.95 10.76 3.80
N ARG A 384 32.21 11.16 3.55
CA ARG A 384 33.05 11.83 4.56
C ARG A 384 32.47 13.17 5.00
N ASP A 385 32.02 13.97 4.06
CA ASP A 385 31.42 15.28 4.32
C ASP A 385 30.15 15.12 5.16
N TYR A 386 29.29 14.15 4.79
CA TYR A 386 28.09 13.86 5.55
C TYR A 386 28.40 13.25 6.92
N LEU A 387 29.34 12.32 7.03
CA LEU A 387 29.83 11.78 8.31
C LEU A 387 30.33 12.89 9.24
N ALA A 388 30.95 13.95 8.71
CA ALA A 388 31.38 15.10 9.51
C ALA A 388 30.20 15.93 10.07
N THR A 389 29.01 15.83 9.46
CA THR A 389 27.76 16.39 10.00
C THR A 389 27.07 15.44 11.00
N LEU A 390 27.46 14.16 11.01
CA LEU A 390 26.88 13.14 11.86
C LEU A 390 27.66 13.01 13.19
N PRO A 391 27.03 12.45 14.23
CA PRO A 391 27.70 12.21 15.52
C PRO A 391 28.85 11.18 15.37
N PRO A 392 30.00 11.34 16.07
CA PRO A 392 31.14 10.43 15.96
C PRO A 392 30.85 8.99 16.45
N THR A 393 31.57 8.01 15.87
CA THR A 393 31.27 6.55 15.89
C THR A 393 31.96 5.70 16.98
N ALA A 394 32.77 6.29 17.86
CA ALA A 394 33.40 5.55 18.96
C ALA A 394 32.69 5.87 20.29
N GLU A 395 32.06 4.84 20.86
CA GLU A 395 31.13 4.83 22.01
C GLU A 395 29.75 5.47 21.76
N PRO A 396 28.66 4.90 22.32
CA PRO A 396 27.30 5.37 22.04
C PRO A 396 27.08 6.73 22.67
N VAL A 397 27.29 7.80 21.91
CA VAL A 397 26.97 9.15 22.36
C VAL A 397 26.42 10.00 21.21
N THR A 398 25.29 9.61 20.64
CA THR A 398 24.26 10.65 20.54
C THR A 398 23.68 10.84 21.93
N LYS A 399 24.29 11.72 22.74
CA LYS A 399 23.60 12.31 23.91
C LYS A 399 22.41 13.18 23.50
N THR A 400 22.26 13.40 22.20
CA THR A 400 21.23 14.22 21.60
C THR A 400 20.07 13.32 21.20
N PRO A 401 18.89 13.50 21.78
CA PRO A 401 17.68 12.81 21.35
C PRO A 401 17.43 13.00 19.85
N PRO A 402 16.86 12.00 19.15
CA PRO A 402 16.33 12.19 17.80
C PRO A 402 15.30 13.33 17.75
N ASP A 403 15.03 13.85 16.56
CA ASP A 403 14.05 14.93 16.38
C ASP A 403 12.69 14.55 16.98
N GLY A 404 12.17 15.45 17.83
CA GLY A 404 10.92 15.25 18.57
C GLY A 404 11.06 14.43 19.85
N PHE A 405 12.18 13.77 20.11
CA PHE A 405 12.43 13.05 21.35
C PHE A 405 13.08 13.95 22.41
N THR A 406 12.89 13.59 23.68
CA THR A 406 13.50 14.21 24.85
C THR A 406 14.27 13.16 25.63
N ALA A 407 15.42 13.55 26.19
CA ALA A 407 16.21 12.66 27.03
C ALA A 407 15.56 12.45 28.40
N LEU A 408 15.22 11.20 28.70
CA LEU A 408 14.85 10.77 30.06
C LEU A 408 16.09 10.64 30.94
N PHE A 409 17.22 10.19 30.38
CA PHE A 409 18.49 10.09 31.07
C PHE A 409 19.47 11.13 30.53
N ASN A 410 20.00 11.98 31.42
CA ASN A 410 20.85 13.12 31.06
C ASN A 410 22.36 12.79 30.98
N SER A 411 22.73 11.51 31.17
CA SER A 411 24.12 11.03 31.20
C SER A 411 25.02 11.65 32.29
N LYS A 412 24.46 12.34 33.29
CA LYS A 412 25.22 13.02 34.35
C LYS A 412 24.81 12.54 35.74
N ASP A 413 23.52 12.46 35.99
CA ASP A 413 22.95 12.14 37.28
C ASP A 413 21.55 11.50 37.13
N LEU A 414 20.91 11.21 38.26
CA LEU A 414 19.56 10.62 38.33
C LEU A 414 18.45 11.69 38.35
N THR A 415 18.72 12.91 37.88
CA THR A 415 17.64 13.92 37.73
C THR A 415 16.60 13.39 36.76
N GLY A 416 15.32 13.50 37.13
CA GLY A 416 14.20 12.91 36.36
C GLY A 416 13.81 11.49 36.78
N TRP A 417 14.58 10.88 37.69
CA TRP A 417 14.38 9.51 38.17
C TRP A 417 14.16 9.45 39.68
N GLN A 418 13.39 8.46 40.11
CA GLN A 418 13.14 8.11 41.50
C GLN A 418 13.23 6.58 41.69
N GLY A 419 13.46 6.12 42.92
CA GLY A 419 13.41 4.70 43.21
C GLY A 419 11.97 4.19 43.11
N VAL A 420 11.76 3.01 42.53
CA VAL A 420 10.46 2.35 42.65
C VAL A 420 10.23 2.00 44.12
N LEU A 421 9.04 2.30 44.67
CA LEU A 421 8.71 1.97 46.05
C LEU A 421 8.87 0.46 46.29
N LEU A 422 9.38 0.10 47.46
CA LEU A 422 9.56 -1.30 47.82
C LEU A 422 8.21 -2.03 47.95
N PRO A 423 8.17 -3.36 47.71
CA PRO A 423 6.99 -4.15 47.95
C PRO A 423 6.45 -3.96 49.38
N PRO A 424 5.12 -3.84 49.56
CA PRO A 424 4.09 -4.08 48.55
C PRO A 424 3.62 -2.84 47.77
N TYR A 425 4.36 -1.73 47.81
CA TYR A 425 3.96 -0.43 47.24
C TYR A 425 4.59 -0.13 45.87
N ASP A 426 5.38 -1.06 45.35
CA ASP A 426 5.73 -1.19 43.93
C ASP A 426 4.46 -1.29 43.06
N ASN A 427 3.42 -1.96 43.59
CA ASN A 427 2.09 -2.04 43.00
C ASN A 427 1.39 -0.65 42.99
N PRO A 428 1.09 -0.08 41.81
CA PRO A 428 0.43 1.23 41.67
C PRO A 428 -0.94 1.31 42.36
N LEU A 429 -1.70 0.20 42.40
CA LEU A 429 -3.02 0.15 43.04
C LEU A 429 -2.92 0.25 44.56
N ARG A 430 -1.90 -0.39 45.16
CA ARG A 430 -1.64 -0.28 46.61
C ARG A 430 -1.07 1.10 46.95
N ARG A 431 -0.17 1.62 46.13
CA ARG A 431 0.43 2.96 46.27
C ARG A 431 -0.62 4.07 46.23
N ALA A 432 -1.72 3.89 45.49
CA ALA A 432 -2.83 4.85 45.43
C ALA A 432 -3.55 5.08 46.77
N HIS A 433 -3.46 4.12 47.72
CA HIS A 433 -4.08 4.23 49.04
C HIS A 433 -3.19 4.89 50.10
N LEU A 434 -1.94 5.21 49.77
CA LEU A 434 -1.03 5.91 50.69
C LEU A 434 -1.42 7.37 50.85
N THR A 435 -1.34 7.87 52.08
CA THR A 435 -1.35 9.32 52.33
C THR A 435 -0.07 9.97 51.81
N ASP A 436 -0.10 11.27 51.54
CA ASP A 436 1.08 12.01 51.04
C ASP A 436 2.30 11.88 51.96
N ALA A 437 2.09 11.90 53.28
CA ALA A 437 3.16 11.74 54.27
C ALA A 437 3.80 10.35 54.22
N GLN A 438 2.98 9.28 54.17
CA GLN A 438 3.48 7.91 54.05
C GLN A 438 4.21 7.69 52.72
N ARG A 439 3.67 8.24 51.63
CA ARG A 439 4.29 8.16 50.31
C ARG A 439 5.66 8.84 50.32
N ALA A 440 5.77 10.03 50.90
CA ALA A 440 7.04 10.76 50.99
C ALA A 440 8.10 9.99 51.78
N GLU A 441 7.72 9.37 52.91
CA GLU A 441 8.63 8.55 53.73
C GLU A 441 9.13 7.31 52.96
N LEU A 442 8.21 6.57 52.33
CA LEU A 442 8.57 5.38 51.54
C LEU A 442 9.40 5.75 50.30
N GLN A 443 9.11 6.89 49.66
CA GLN A 443 9.88 7.37 48.52
C GLN A 443 11.31 7.73 48.92
N ALA A 444 11.50 8.38 50.08
CA ALA A 444 12.84 8.68 50.58
C ALA A 444 13.69 7.41 50.82
N GLN A 445 13.06 6.32 51.28
CA GLN A 445 13.72 5.02 51.44
C GLN A 445 14.10 4.42 50.08
N ALA A 446 13.17 4.43 49.12
CA ALA A 446 13.41 3.94 47.76
C ALA A 446 14.52 4.74 47.04
N ASP A 447 14.50 6.07 47.15
CA ASP A 447 15.52 6.95 46.56
C ASP A 447 16.90 6.74 47.18
N THR A 448 16.95 6.47 48.49
CA THR A 448 18.21 6.14 49.18
C THR A 448 18.79 4.85 48.63
N LEU A 449 17.96 3.82 48.42
CA LEU A 449 18.39 2.55 47.85
C LEU A 449 18.80 2.72 46.37
N MET A 450 18.04 3.48 45.59
CA MET A 450 18.36 3.82 44.21
C MET A 450 19.75 4.46 44.11
N ARG A 451 20.02 5.53 44.87
CA ARG A 451 21.31 6.25 44.83
C ARG A 451 22.49 5.42 45.32
N LYS A 452 22.23 4.38 46.10
CA LYS A 452 23.27 3.46 46.58
C LYS A 452 23.75 2.51 45.49
N HIS A 453 22.88 2.13 44.56
CA HIS A 453 23.10 0.99 43.67
C HIS A 453 22.99 1.28 42.17
N TRP A 454 22.39 2.41 41.82
CA TRP A 454 22.40 2.94 40.46
C TRP A 454 23.46 4.03 40.35
N HIS A 455 24.41 3.80 39.46
CA HIS A 455 25.59 4.62 39.29
C HIS A 455 25.63 5.16 37.86
N ILE A 456 26.20 6.35 37.68
CA ILE A 456 26.57 6.83 36.34
C ILE A 456 28.06 6.57 36.17
N ARG A 457 28.43 5.76 35.17
CA ARG A 457 29.83 5.47 34.81
C ARG A 457 30.03 5.84 33.34
N ASP A 458 30.93 6.77 33.07
CA ASP A 458 31.24 7.25 31.71
C ASP A 458 29.99 7.70 30.92
N GLY A 459 29.00 8.25 31.63
CA GLY A 459 27.74 8.71 31.04
C GLY A 459 26.72 7.61 30.77
N VAL A 460 26.97 6.38 31.21
CA VAL A 460 26.07 5.22 31.14
C VAL A 460 25.43 4.99 32.51
N LEU A 461 24.13 4.71 32.53
CA LEU A 461 23.40 4.33 33.73
C LEU A 461 23.67 2.85 34.01
N PHE A 462 24.24 2.55 35.17
CA PHE A 462 24.70 1.22 35.55
C PHE A 462 24.07 0.79 36.88
N PHE A 463 23.43 -0.38 36.88
CA PHE A 463 22.99 -1.06 38.08
C PHE A 463 24.03 -2.10 38.53
N ASP A 464 24.38 -2.11 39.81
CA ASP A 464 25.47 -2.96 40.33
C ASP A 464 25.05 -4.39 40.73
N GLY A 465 23.79 -4.78 40.52
CA GLY A 465 23.26 -6.08 40.91
C GLY A 465 22.57 -6.08 42.27
N GLN A 466 22.60 -5.00 43.04
CA GLN A 466 21.99 -4.92 44.37
C GLN A 466 20.95 -3.81 44.43
N GLY A 467 19.87 -3.94 45.20
CA GLY A 467 18.87 -2.89 45.34
C GLY A 467 17.59 -3.12 44.54
N PHE A 468 17.01 -2.05 44.00
CA PHE A 468 15.68 -2.08 43.40
C PHE A 468 15.55 -1.17 42.18
N SER A 469 14.50 -1.39 41.39
CA SER A 469 14.23 -0.70 40.12
C SER A 469 14.08 0.81 40.28
N LEU A 470 14.24 1.55 39.19
CA LEU A 470 14.00 3.00 39.15
C LEU A 470 12.96 3.36 38.10
N SER A 471 12.27 4.47 38.32
CA SER A 471 11.19 4.94 37.46
C SER A 471 11.26 6.43 37.18
N THR A 472 10.64 6.84 36.07
CA THR A 472 10.51 8.26 35.74
C THR A 472 9.67 8.99 36.79
N LEU A 473 9.97 10.27 37.01
CA LEU A 473 9.12 11.14 37.84
C LEU A 473 7.75 11.43 37.19
N GLU A 474 7.72 11.46 35.85
CA GLU A 474 6.52 11.78 35.09
C GLU A 474 5.80 10.52 34.59
N ASP A 475 4.48 10.68 34.41
CA ASP A 475 3.65 9.71 33.73
C ASP A 475 3.60 9.97 32.21
N TYR A 476 3.56 8.87 31.46
CA TYR A 476 3.47 8.84 30.01
C TYR A 476 2.21 8.11 29.57
N LYS A 477 1.45 8.77 28.68
CA LYS A 477 0.29 8.19 28.00
C LYS A 477 0.76 7.52 26.71
N ASP A 478 0.66 8.20 25.58
CA ASP A 478 1.06 7.69 24.27
C ASP A 478 2.49 8.16 24.00
N PHE A 479 3.38 7.23 23.70
CA PHE A 479 4.79 7.54 23.53
C PHE A 479 5.52 6.59 22.59
N GLU A 480 6.61 7.10 22.04
CA GLU A 480 7.70 6.32 21.49
C GLU A 480 8.88 6.41 22.45
N LEU A 481 9.62 5.30 22.58
CA LEU A 481 10.73 5.17 23.51
C LEU A 481 11.89 4.45 22.81
N TYR A 482 13.04 5.11 22.78
CA TYR A 482 14.33 4.47 22.50
C TYR A 482 15.03 4.16 23.82
N VAL A 483 15.58 2.95 23.92
CA VAL A 483 16.43 2.55 25.04
C VAL A 483 17.57 1.67 24.51
N ASP A 484 18.81 2.10 24.75
CA ASP A 484 19.96 1.22 24.57
C ASP A 484 20.23 0.47 25.87
N TRP A 485 20.47 -0.83 25.78
CA TRP A 485 20.75 -1.66 26.93
C TRP A 485 21.79 -2.73 26.62
N LYS A 486 22.47 -3.20 27.67
CA LYS A 486 23.24 -4.45 27.64
C LYS A 486 23.21 -5.08 29.02
N ILE A 487 23.46 -6.38 29.07
CA ILE A 487 23.43 -7.21 30.28
C ILE A 487 24.72 -8.01 30.41
N ALA A 488 24.99 -8.47 31.63
CA ALA A 488 25.97 -9.51 31.91
C ALA A 488 25.41 -10.89 31.51
N PRO A 489 26.27 -11.93 31.40
CA PRO A 489 25.79 -13.30 31.21
C PRO A 489 24.76 -13.68 32.29
N HIS A 490 23.71 -14.38 31.87
CA HIS A 490 22.56 -14.76 32.70
C HIS A 490 21.70 -13.60 33.21
N GLY A 491 21.90 -12.38 32.71
CA GLY A 491 21.18 -11.21 33.20
C GLY A 491 19.68 -11.23 32.86
N ASP A 492 18.86 -10.77 33.81
CA ASP A 492 17.43 -10.55 33.67
C ASP A 492 17.07 -9.09 34.00
N SER A 493 16.28 -8.46 33.12
CA SER A 493 15.81 -7.08 33.27
C SER A 493 14.57 -6.84 32.39
N GLY A 494 14.15 -5.58 32.27
CA GLY A 494 13.05 -5.19 31.40
C GLY A 494 12.68 -3.73 31.55
N ILE A 495 11.79 -3.28 30.67
CA ILE A 495 11.25 -1.92 30.66
C ILE A 495 9.76 -1.99 30.94
N TYR A 496 9.33 -1.60 32.15
CA TYR A 496 7.90 -1.50 32.47
C TYR A 496 7.30 -0.29 31.76
N LEU A 497 6.19 -0.52 31.07
CA LEU A 497 5.44 0.54 30.40
C LEU A 497 4.27 0.95 31.28
N ARG A 498 4.20 2.22 31.68
CA ARG A 498 3.16 2.73 32.61
C ARG A 498 3.11 1.97 33.95
N GLY A 499 4.26 1.50 34.42
CA GLY A 499 4.40 0.71 35.65
C GLY A 499 3.71 -0.65 35.62
N SER A 500 3.36 -1.22 34.45
CA SER A 500 2.64 -2.49 34.35
C SER A 500 2.66 -3.08 32.92
N PRO A 501 2.88 -4.39 32.75
CA PRO A 501 4.16 -5.13 32.82
C PRO A 501 5.23 -4.62 31.82
N GLN A 502 6.21 -5.48 31.52
CA GLN A 502 7.47 -5.14 30.88
C GLN A 502 7.63 -5.62 29.44
N VAL A 503 8.41 -4.85 28.68
CA VAL A 503 9.19 -5.37 27.55
C VAL A 503 10.42 -6.07 28.13
N GLN A 504 10.53 -7.39 27.91
CA GLN A 504 11.53 -8.25 28.57
C GLN A 504 12.94 -8.05 28.02
N ILE A 505 13.94 -8.12 28.89
CA ILE A 505 15.37 -8.22 28.57
C ILE A 505 15.91 -9.47 29.25
N TRP A 506 16.58 -10.36 28.52
CA TRP A 506 17.24 -11.52 29.12
C TRP A 506 18.39 -12.04 28.26
N ASP A 507 19.17 -12.97 28.81
CA ASP A 507 20.19 -13.70 28.05
C ASP A 507 19.54 -14.78 27.16
N PRO A 508 19.70 -14.72 25.82
CA PRO A 508 19.16 -15.73 24.92
C PRO A 508 19.75 -17.14 25.12
N ALA A 509 20.89 -17.27 25.80
CA ALA A 509 21.45 -18.57 26.16
C ALA A 509 20.55 -19.33 27.16
N ASP A 510 19.90 -18.60 28.08
CA ASP A 510 18.96 -19.17 29.04
C ASP A 510 17.52 -19.15 28.51
N TRP A 511 17.20 -18.17 27.65
CA TRP A 511 15.87 -17.95 27.10
C TRP A 511 15.89 -17.83 25.57
N PRO A 512 15.85 -18.98 24.84
CA PRO A 512 16.07 -19.01 23.39
C PRO A 512 15.08 -18.19 22.55
N GLU A 513 13.95 -17.77 23.11
CA GLU A 513 13.00 -16.92 22.40
C GLU A 513 13.51 -15.49 22.16
N GLY A 514 14.50 -15.03 22.95
CA GLY A 514 15.08 -13.68 22.83
C GLY A 514 14.25 -12.57 23.47
N SER A 515 14.82 -11.37 23.55
CA SER A 515 14.26 -10.22 24.27
C SER A 515 13.16 -9.51 23.48
N GLY A 516 12.46 -8.57 24.13
CA GLY A 516 11.48 -7.68 23.50
C GLY A 516 10.02 -8.14 23.60
N GLY A 517 9.75 -9.35 24.10
CA GLY A 517 8.40 -9.84 24.37
C GLY A 517 7.67 -9.05 25.46
N LEU A 518 6.33 -9.05 25.42
CA LEU A 518 5.46 -8.46 26.44
C LEU A 518 5.24 -9.47 27.57
N TYR A 519 6.27 -9.68 28.38
CA TYR A 519 6.23 -10.63 29.47
C TYR A 519 5.08 -10.29 30.43
N ASN A 520 4.50 -11.33 31.04
CA ASN A 520 3.25 -11.26 31.81
C ASN A 520 1.94 -11.05 31.04
N ASN A 521 1.90 -10.91 29.71
CA ASN A 521 0.63 -11.11 28.98
C ASN A 521 0.16 -12.58 29.10
N GLN A 522 -1.12 -12.80 29.44
CA GLN A 522 -1.71 -14.15 29.59
C GLN A 522 -2.73 -14.48 28.49
N LYS A 523 -3.55 -13.51 28.09
CA LYS A 523 -4.58 -13.62 27.06
C LYS A 523 -4.06 -13.20 25.68
N ASN A 524 -3.18 -12.21 25.65
CA ASN A 524 -2.53 -11.69 24.45
C ASN A 524 -1.14 -12.32 24.27
N PRO A 525 -0.54 -12.27 23.06
CA PRO A 525 0.83 -12.72 22.85
C PRO A 525 1.83 -12.10 23.83
N SER A 526 2.69 -12.94 24.41
CA SER A 526 3.74 -12.52 25.35
C SER A 526 5.16 -12.73 24.82
N LYS A 527 5.36 -13.73 23.96
CA LYS A 527 6.67 -14.04 23.36
C LYS A 527 6.97 -13.13 22.17
N PRO A 528 8.24 -12.78 21.92
CA PRO A 528 8.62 -12.07 20.70
C PRO A 528 8.40 -12.94 19.46
N LEU A 529 8.28 -12.31 18.30
CA LEU A 529 8.13 -12.97 17.00
C LEU A 529 9.38 -13.77 16.60
N LEU A 530 10.56 -13.29 17.01
CA LEU A 530 11.84 -13.97 16.84
C LEU A 530 12.88 -13.42 17.84
N CYS A 531 13.94 -14.19 18.08
CA CYS A 531 15.13 -13.74 18.78
C CYS A 531 15.92 -12.79 17.86
N ALA A 532 16.17 -11.57 18.33
CA ALA A 532 16.86 -10.51 17.58
C ALA A 532 17.97 -9.83 18.39
N ASP A 533 18.34 -10.42 19.52
CA ASP A 533 19.37 -9.95 20.44
C ASP A 533 20.76 -9.99 19.81
N ASN A 534 21.56 -8.98 20.10
CA ASN A 534 23.01 -9.03 19.93
C ASN A 534 23.62 -9.91 21.04
N PRO A 535 24.83 -10.46 20.83
CA PRO A 535 25.52 -11.25 21.86
C PRO A 535 25.63 -10.52 23.20
N VAL A 536 25.58 -11.27 24.30
CA VAL A 536 25.75 -10.77 25.67
C VAL A 536 27.00 -9.87 25.79
N GLY A 537 26.84 -8.77 26.54
CA GLY A 537 27.87 -7.75 26.70
C GLY A 537 27.92 -6.70 25.57
N GLN A 538 27.25 -6.93 24.45
CA GLN A 538 27.06 -5.94 23.39
C GLN A 538 25.78 -5.12 23.61
N TRP A 539 25.76 -3.91 23.05
CA TRP A 539 24.60 -3.02 23.11
C TRP A 539 23.47 -3.54 22.20
N ASN A 540 22.26 -3.45 22.71
CA ASN A 540 21.00 -3.68 22.03
C ASN A 540 20.19 -2.38 22.07
N THR A 541 19.37 -2.16 21.05
CA THR A 541 18.47 -1.00 21.01
C THR A 541 17.03 -1.47 20.90
N PHE A 542 16.20 -1.02 21.84
CA PHE A 542 14.75 -1.07 21.69
C PHE A 542 14.24 0.23 21.06
N TYR A 543 13.31 0.08 20.14
CA TYR A 543 12.32 1.09 19.81
C TYR A 543 10.93 0.56 20.17
N ILE A 544 10.29 1.21 21.14
CA ILE A 544 9.01 0.82 21.69
C ILE A 544 8.01 1.93 21.36
N ARG A 545 6.87 1.56 20.79
CA ARG A 545 5.75 2.47 20.54
C ARG A 545 4.53 1.97 21.30
N MET A 546 4.03 2.79 22.23
CA MET A 546 2.83 2.52 23.00
C MET A 546 1.77 3.58 22.67
N ILE A 547 0.65 3.15 22.10
CA ILE A 547 -0.51 4.02 21.84
C ILE A 547 -1.75 3.34 22.38
N ASP A 548 -2.52 4.07 23.18
CA ASP A 548 -3.66 3.55 23.92
C ASP A 548 -3.22 2.34 24.76
N HIS A 549 -3.57 1.11 24.38
CA HIS A 549 -3.11 -0.12 25.05
C HIS A 549 -2.29 -1.04 24.12
N PHE A 550 -1.97 -0.59 22.91
CA PHE A 550 -1.20 -1.35 21.93
C PHE A 550 0.29 -1.02 22.02
N VAL A 551 1.11 -2.06 21.97
CA VAL A 551 2.57 -1.95 21.99
C VAL A 551 3.15 -2.59 20.74
N THR A 552 4.08 -1.87 20.10
CA THR A 552 4.96 -2.39 19.06
C THR A 552 6.40 -2.26 19.53
N VAL A 553 7.19 -3.32 19.38
CA VAL A 553 8.61 -3.35 19.78
C VAL A 553 9.46 -3.76 18.59
N TYR A 554 10.51 -2.98 18.35
CA TYR A 554 11.64 -3.36 17.51
C TYR A 554 12.87 -3.55 18.39
N LEU A 555 13.54 -4.68 18.22
CA LEU A 555 14.84 -4.98 18.83
C LEU A 555 15.86 -5.04 17.70
N ASN A 556 16.88 -4.18 17.75
CA ASN A 556 17.91 -4.08 16.72
C ASN A 556 17.31 -4.01 15.30
N ASP A 557 16.34 -3.09 15.14
CA ASP A 557 15.55 -2.84 13.93
C ASP A 557 14.68 -4.02 13.42
N THR A 558 14.62 -5.11 14.18
CA THR A 558 13.80 -6.27 13.88
C THR A 558 12.50 -6.17 14.67
N LEU A 559 11.36 -6.25 13.96
CA LEU A 559 10.05 -6.27 14.58
C LEU A 559 9.89 -7.55 15.40
N VAL A 560 9.78 -7.39 16.72
CA VAL A 560 9.62 -8.52 17.66
C VAL A 560 8.25 -8.53 18.34
N VAL A 561 7.54 -7.40 18.36
CA VAL A 561 6.13 -7.31 18.80
C VAL A 561 5.38 -6.36 17.86
N ASP A 562 4.28 -6.79 17.25
CA ASP A 562 3.50 -5.95 16.32
C ASP A 562 2.10 -5.66 16.86
N ASN A 563 1.92 -4.45 17.41
CA ASN A 563 0.63 -3.90 17.78
C ASN A 563 -0.20 -4.83 18.69
N VAL A 564 0.43 -5.33 19.76
CA VAL A 564 -0.16 -6.27 20.71
C VAL A 564 -0.73 -5.51 21.92
N ILE A 565 -1.88 -5.94 22.42
CA ILE A 565 -2.48 -5.37 23.64
C ILE A 565 -1.60 -5.70 24.85
N LEU A 566 -1.18 -4.68 25.59
CA LEU A 566 -0.51 -4.84 26.88
C LEU A 566 -1.56 -5.01 27.99
N GLU A 567 -1.46 -6.10 28.74
CA GLU A 567 -2.38 -6.40 29.84
C GLU A 567 -1.98 -5.67 31.12
N ASN A 568 -2.90 -5.50 32.07
CA ASN A 568 -2.56 -4.96 33.38
C ASN A 568 -2.04 -6.06 34.32
N TYR A 569 -0.75 -6.02 34.66
CA TYR A 569 -0.11 -6.98 35.55
C TYR A 569 -0.76 -7.03 36.95
N TRP A 570 -1.08 -5.85 37.49
CA TRP A 570 -1.51 -5.68 38.88
C TRP A 570 -3.00 -5.96 39.10
N ASP A 571 -3.83 -5.78 38.07
CA ASP A 571 -5.25 -6.13 38.09
C ASP A 571 -5.70 -6.60 36.70
N ARG A 572 -5.71 -7.91 36.51
CA ARG A 572 -6.06 -8.58 35.24
C ARG A 572 -7.53 -8.42 34.83
N SER A 573 -8.37 -7.89 35.71
CA SER A 573 -9.79 -7.64 35.41
C SER A 573 -10.00 -6.35 34.63
N ARG A 574 -9.00 -5.46 34.56
CA ARG A 574 -9.03 -4.21 33.82
C ARG A 574 -7.88 -4.11 32.81
N PRO A 575 -7.97 -3.22 31.81
CA PRO A 575 -6.86 -2.84 30.95
C PRO A 575 -5.73 -2.16 31.66
N ILE A 576 -4.66 -2.02 30.88
CA ILE A 576 -3.50 -1.24 31.27
C ILE A 576 -3.89 0.20 31.63
N PHE A 577 -3.15 0.80 32.56
CA PHE A 577 -3.36 2.18 32.96
C PHE A 577 -3.24 3.13 31.75
N ALA A 578 -4.09 4.15 31.70
CA ALA A 578 -4.08 5.12 30.61
C ALA A 578 -2.77 5.93 30.55
N ALA A 579 -2.13 6.16 31.70
CA ALA A 579 -0.80 6.75 31.82
C ALA A 579 -0.10 6.18 33.05
N GLY A 580 1.23 6.21 33.06
CA GLY A 580 2.04 5.80 34.19
C GLY A 580 3.53 6.02 33.92
N PRO A 581 4.42 5.71 34.88
CA PRO A 581 5.85 5.91 34.70
C PRO A 581 6.45 4.86 33.77
N ILE A 582 7.62 5.17 33.19
CA ILE A 582 8.48 4.18 32.57
C ILE A 582 9.47 3.70 33.65
N GLU A 583 9.60 2.39 33.84
CA GLU A 583 10.47 1.82 34.88
C GLU A 583 11.56 0.94 34.26
N LEU A 584 12.80 1.13 34.71
CA LEU A 584 13.94 0.26 34.38
C LEU A 584 14.03 -0.80 35.46
N GLN A 585 13.67 -2.03 35.12
CA GLN A 585 13.68 -3.14 36.06
C GLN A 585 15.11 -3.59 36.34
N CYS A 586 15.38 -3.93 37.59
CA CYS A 586 16.52 -4.76 37.95
C CYS A 586 16.07 -6.12 38.51
N HIS A 587 16.84 -7.17 38.24
CA HIS A 587 16.59 -8.50 38.79
C HIS A 587 17.85 -9.16 39.40
N GLY A 588 18.64 -8.38 40.16
CA GLY A 588 19.82 -8.88 40.88
C GLY A 588 21.10 -9.00 40.04
N ASP A 589 21.01 -8.82 38.73
CA ASP A 589 22.15 -8.88 37.82
C ASP A 589 22.58 -7.48 37.34
N PRO A 590 23.88 -7.28 37.02
CA PRO A 590 24.33 -6.03 36.43
C PRO A 590 23.67 -5.74 35.07
N VAL A 591 23.12 -4.53 34.93
CA VAL A 591 22.52 -4.03 33.69
C VAL A 591 23.00 -2.62 33.41
N TRP A 592 23.18 -2.32 32.13
CA TRP A 592 23.58 -0.99 31.65
C TRP A 592 22.49 -0.45 30.74
N PHE A 593 22.13 0.80 30.94
CA PHE A 593 21.23 1.55 30.08
C PHE A 593 21.90 2.82 29.57
N ASN A 594 21.62 3.17 28.34
CA ASN A 594 22.03 4.43 27.74
C ASN A 594 20.96 4.94 26.77
N ASN A 595 21.10 6.18 26.30
CA ASN A 595 20.28 6.77 25.24
C ASN A 595 18.77 6.55 25.44
N ILE A 596 18.28 6.86 26.64
CA ILE A 596 16.88 6.68 27.01
C ILE A 596 16.11 7.92 26.53
N PHE A 597 15.46 7.82 25.39
CA PHE A 597 14.78 8.94 24.75
C PHE A 597 13.29 8.66 24.59
N VAL A 598 12.46 9.61 25.00
CA VAL A 598 11.02 9.51 24.88
C VAL A 598 10.47 10.60 23.98
N ARG A 599 9.50 10.26 23.14
CA ARG A 599 8.67 11.23 22.44
C ARG A 599 7.23 11.00 22.85
N ARG A 600 6.63 12.01 23.49
CA ARG A 600 5.18 12.03 23.74
C ARG A 600 4.48 12.15 22.39
N ILE A 601 3.52 11.28 22.12
CA ILE A 601 2.73 11.34 20.89
C ILE A 601 1.48 12.18 21.20
N PRO A 602 1.34 13.37 20.61
CA PRO A 602 0.16 14.18 20.81
C PRO A 602 -1.07 13.54 20.11
N PRO A 603 -2.30 13.79 20.60
CA PRO A 603 -3.50 13.16 20.05
C PRO A 603 -3.69 13.31 18.53
N HIS A 604 -3.27 14.43 17.93
CA HIS A 604 -3.42 14.62 16.49
C HIS A 604 -2.54 13.67 15.66
N GLU A 605 -1.39 13.24 16.18
CA GLU A 605 -0.49 12.28 15.51
C GLU A 605 -0.92 10.82 15.71
N THR A 606 -1.74 10.56 16.72
CA THR A 606 -2.33 9.23 16.90
C THR A 606 -3.45 8.93 15.90
N GLY A 607 -3.89 9.92 15.12
CA GLY A 607 -5.01 9.84 14.17
C GLY A 607 -6.38 10.16 14.78
N TRP A 608 -6.45 10.58 16.05
CA TRP A 608 -7.71 10.92 16.71
C TRP A 608 -8.20 12.33 16.33
N THR A 609 -9.44 12.40 15.85
CA THR A 609 -10.19 13.63 15.55
C THR A 609 -11.33 13.79 16.55
N ALA A 610 -11.49 14.98 17.14
CA ALA A 610 -12.64 15.27 17.98
C ALA A 610 -13.90 15.40 17.10
N LEU A 611 -14.93 14.59 17.39
CA LEU A 611 -16.24 14.72 16.76
C LEU A 611 -17.09 15.78 17.46
N PHE A 612 -16.89 15.98 18.76
CA PHE A 612 -17.56 17.04 19.52
C PHE A 612 -16.54 18.04 20.05
N ASN A 613 -16.74 19.32 19.72
CA ASN A 613 -15.79 20.38 20.05
C ASN A 613 -15.99 20.96 21.47
N GLY A 614 -16.95 20.45 22.24
CA GLY A 614 -17.29 20.90 23.59
C GLY A 614 -18.12 22.19 23.66
N ARG A 615 -18.30 22.90 22.56
CA ARG A 615 -18.90 24.25 22.52
C ARG A 615 -20.23 24.30 21.78
N ASP A 616 -20.30 23.67 20.63
CA ASP A 616 -21.47 23.68 19.75
C ASP A 616 -21.55 22.40 18.89
N LEU A 617 -22.53 22.37 17.99
CA LEU A 617 -22.80 21.24 17.11
C LEU A 617 -22.10 21.35 15.74
N THR A 618 -21.05 22.15 15.60
CA THR A 618 -20.25 22.19 14.37
C THR A 618 -19.73 20.80 14.04
N GLY A 619 -19.92 20.34 12.80
CA GLY A 619 -19.59 18.97 12.36
C GLY A 619 -20.72 17.95 12.57
N TRP A 620 -21.87 18.38 13.10
CA TRP A 620 -23.07 17.58 13.26
C TRP A 620 -24.25 18.14 12.46
N ILE A 621 -25.05 17.24 11.88
CA ILE A 621 -26.27 17.52 11.13
C ILE A 621 -27.42 16.64 11.67
N GLY A 622 -28.66 16.92 11.26
CA GLY A 622 -29.82 16.17 11.76
C GLY A 622 -30.68 17.04 12.65
N ASP A 623 -31.24 16.46 13.71
CA ASP A 623 -32.07 17.21 14.65
C ASP A 623 -31.22 17.93 15.70
N THR A 624 -30.52 18.97 15.28
CA THR A 624 -29.67 19.77 16.17
C THR A 624 -30.47 20.50 17.26
N ALA A 625 -31.78 20.72 17.07
CA ALA A 625 -32.64 21.38 18.05
C ALA A 625 -32.94 20.48 19.26
N GLY A 626 -32.86 19.16 19.08
CA GLY A 626 -33.03 18.16 20.13
C GLY A 626 -31.86 18.02 21.11
N TYR A 627 -30.74 18.71 20.87
CA TYR A 627 -29.52 18.58 21.65
C TYR A 627 -29.08 19.92 22.21
N ARG A 628 -28.68 19.92 23.48
CA ARG A 628 -28.14 21.10 24.17
C ARG A 628 -26.71 20.85 24.61
N VAL A 629 -25.85 21.84 24.42
CA VAL A 629 -24.48 21.83 24.95
C VAL A 629 -24.44 22.60 26.25
N GLN A 630 -23.94 21.96 27.31
CA GLN A 630 -23.72 22.61 28.60
C GLN A 630 -22.48 21.99 29.26
N ASP A 631 -21.56 22.82 29.77
CA ASP A 631 -20.36 22.37 30.50
C ASP A 631 -19.54 21.30 29.75
N ASN A 632 -19.22 21.55 28.48
CA ASN A 632 -18.53 20.62 27.57
C ASN A 632 -19.24 19.26 27.41
N THR A 633 -20.53 19.20 27.71
CA THR A 633 -21.35 17.99 27.65
C THR A 633 -22.52 18.20 26.71
N LEU A 634 -22.75 17.23 25.85
CA LEU A 634 -23.86 17.20 24.92
C LEU A 634 -25.01 16.40 25.53
N PHE A 635 -26.16 17.04 25.76
CA PHE A 635 -27.35 16.38 26.29
C PHE A 635 -28.41 16.26 25.21
N TRP A 636 -28.95 15.05 25.05
CA TRP A 636 -30.21 14.88 24.33
C TRP A 636 -31.37 15.36 25.21
N HIS A 637 -32.25 16.21 24.68
CA HIS A 637 -33.39 16.77 25.42
C HIS A 637 -34.63 16.94 24.53
N GLY A 638 -35.04 15.88 23.84
CA GLY A 638 -36.35 15.82 23.18
C GLY A 638 -36.41 15.96 21.65
N GLY A 639 -35.35 15.62 20.91
CA GLY A 639 -35.40 15.57 19.43
C GLY A 639 -35.04 14.21 18.81
N GLY A 640 -34.88 14.18 17.49
CA GLY A 640 -34.49 13.01 16.69
C GLY A 640 -32.98 12.75 16.68
N ASN A 641 -32.51 12.11 15.61
CA ASN A 641 -31.13 11.64 15.49
C ASN A 641 -30.17 12.77 15.08
N LEU A 642 -28.98 12.77 15.70
CA LEU A 642 -27.86 13.65 15.36
C LEU A 642 -26.76 12.83 14.67
N TYR A 643 -26.37 13.25 13.47
CA TYR A 643 -25.42 12.56 12.61
C TYR A 643 -24.15 13.40 12.51
N THR A 644 -23.01 12.73 12.48
CA THR A 644 -21.77 13.34 11.98
C THR A 644 -21.96 13.80 10.53
N GLU A 645 -21.36 14.93 10.14
CA GLU A 645 -21.36 15.38 8.73
C GLU A 645 -20.62 14.39 7.82
N LYS A 646 -19.46 13.91 8.29
CA LYS A 646 -18.60 12.95 7.58
C LYS A 646 -19.12 11.51 7.76
N GLN A 647 -18.88 10.68 6.75
CA GLN A 647 -19.06 9.23 6.81
C GLN A 647 -17.73 8.52 7.09
N TYR A 648 -17.79 7.42 7.83
CA TYR A 648 -16.66 6.61 8.27
C TYR A 648 -16.86 5.15 7.87
N GLY A 649 -15.77 4.50 7.42
CA GLY A 649 -15.73 3.09 7.03
C GLY A 649 -15.21 2.21 8.16
N ASP A 650 -13.90 1.96 8.13
CA ASP A 650 -13.16 1.37 9.26
C ASP A 650 -12.70 2.48 10.19
N PHE A 651 -13.01 2.34 11.47
CA PHE A 651 -12.76 3.38 12.46
C PHE A 651 -12.66 2.82 13.87
N HIS A 652 -12.10 3.63 14.75
CA HIS A 652 -12.13 3.51 16.19
C HIS A 652 -12.81 4.77 16.73
N PHE A 653 -14.00 4.64 17.27
CA PHE A 653 -14.78 5.72 17.88
C PHE A 653 -14.76 5.54 19.39
N LYS A 654 -14.68 6.63 20.15
CA LYS A 654 -14.83 6.60 21.61
C LYS A 654 -15.59 7.80 22.13
N CYS A 655 -16.34 7.60 23.20
CA CYS A 655 -17.00 8.68 23.93
C CYS A 655 -17.27 8.26 25.38
N ASP A 656 -17.51 9.26 26.24
CA ASP A 656 -18.15 9.02 27.52
C ASP A 656 -19.66 9.27 27.39
N PHE A 657 -20.47 8.43 28.04
CA PHE A 657 -21.91 8.64 28.13
C PHE A 657 -22.42 8.49 29.57
N ARG A 658 -23.57 9.11 29.87
CA ARG A 658 -24.28 8.99 31.14
C ARG A 658 -25.77 8.87 30.89
N LEU A 659 -26.37 7.82 31.45
CA LEU A 659 -27.78 7.50 31.32
C LEU A 659 -28.60 8.15 32.46
N SER A 660 -29.80 8.64 32.13
CA SER A 660 -30.86 8.92 33.11
C SER A 660 -31.59 7.62 33.53
N PRO A 661 -32.31 7.60 34.66
CA PRO A 661 -33.16 6.48 35.03
C PRO A 661 -34.16 6.11 33.91
N GLY A 662 -34.21 4.82 33.57
CA GLY A 662 -35.06 4.30 32.50
C GLY A 662 -34.64 4.65 31.08
N ALA A 663 -33.43 5.18 30.89
CA ALA A 663 -33.00 5.63 29.57
C ALA A 663 -32.84 4.50 28.56
N ASN A 664 -33.29 4.77 27.33
CA ASN A 664 -33.02 3.98 26.13
C ASN A 664 -32.49 4.90 25.02
N ASN A 665 -31.38 4.53 24.42
CA ASN A 665 -30.65 5.29 23.43
C ASN A 665 -29.69 4.37 22.67
N GLY A 666 -28.90 4.92 21.75
CA GLY A 666 -27.93 4.15 21.01
C GLY A 666 -26.91 5.01 20.28
N ILE A 667 -25.81 4.37 19.89
CA ILE A 667 -24.82 4.94 18.99
C ILE A 667 -24.90 4.18 17.67
N GLY A 668 -25.42 4.85 16.64
CA GLY A 668 -25.49 4.33 15.29
C GLY A 668 -24.13 4.39 14.63
N ILE A 669 -23.73 3.31 13.99
CA ILE A 669 -22.49 3.19 13.23
C ILE A 669 -22.80 2.78 11.80
N ARG A 670 -21.99 3.29 10.86
CA ARG A 670 -22.14 3.09 9.42
C ARG A 670 -23.57 3.34 8.93
N ALA A 671 -24.29 4.26 9.58
CA ALA A 671 -25.70 4.51 9.30
C ALA A 671 -25.87 5.44 8.09
N PRO A 672 -26.84 5.17 7.19
CA PRO A 672 -27.22 6.09 6.13
C PRO A 672 -27.99 7.29 6.70
N ARG A 673 -28.17 8.33 5.87
CA ARG A 673 -28.87 9.55 6.27
C ARG A 673 -30.41 9.40 6.33
N GLN A 674 -30.93 8.37 5.65
CA GLN A 674 -32.34 8.03 5.57
C GLN A 674 -32.55 6.57 5.97
N GLY A 675 -33.73 6.25 6.50
CA GLY A 675 -34.04 4.95 7.06
C GLY A 675 -33.77 4.88 8.56
N ASP A 676 -34.02 3.71 9.14
CA ASP A 676 -33.78 3.42 10.56
C ASP A 676 -32.29 3.17 10.79
N PRO A 677 -31.56 4.02 11.54
CA PRO A 677 -30.12 3.83 11.79
C PRO A 677 -29.79 2.51 12.49
N ALA A 678 -30.71 1.94 13.27
CA ALA A 678 -30.47 0.68 13.97
C ALA A 678 -30.36 -0.50 13.00
N TYR A 679 -31.14 -0.51 11.92
CA TYR A 679 -31.21 -1.62 10.95
C TYR A 679 -30.53 -1.31 9.59
N HIS A 680 -30.64 -0.08 9.12
CA HIS A 680 -30.00 0.38 7.88
C HIS A 680 -28.55 0.81 8.10
N GLY A 681 -28.15 1.09 9.34
CA GLY A 681 -26.77 1.07 9.82
C GLY A 681 -26.55 -0.12 10.74
N MET A 682 -25.91 0.10 11.88
CA MET A 682 -25.93 -0.77 13.05
C MET A 682 -26.02 0.09 14.30
N GLU A 683 -26.68 -0.38 15.36
CA GLU A 683 -26.74 0.33 16.63
C GLU A 683 -25.91 -0.38 17.70
N ILE A 684 -25.08 0.39 18.41
CA ILE A 684 -24.52 -0.02 19.70
C ILE A 684 -25.45 0.51 20.80
N GLN A 685 -26.12 -0.43 21.45
CA GLN A 685 -27.21 -0.14 22.38
C GLN A 685 -26.74 0.62 23.62
N LEU A 686 -27.50 1.62 24.07
CA LEU A 686 -27.29 2.32 25.35
C LEU A 686 -28.58 2.27 26.18
N LEU A 687 -28.59 1.45 27.23
CA LEU A 687 -29.81 1.17 27.98
C LEU A 687 -29.54 1.10 29.49
N ASP A 688 -30.45 1.69 30.28
CA ASP A 688 -30.58 1.40 31.71
C ASP A 688 -31.34 0.08 31.89
N ASP A 689 -30.60 -1.03 32.00
CA ASP A 689 -31.16 -2.37 32.18
C ASP A 689 -31.68 -2.63 33.61
N SER A 690 -31.57 -1.66 34.53
CA SER A 690 -32.09 -1.76 35.89
C SER A 690 -33.54 -1.29 36.05
N ALA A 691 -34.09 -0.59 35.05
CA ALA A 691 -35.44 -0.05 35.11
C ALA A 691 -36.52 -1.13 34.95
N GLU A 692 -37.60 -1.04 35.73
CA GLU A 692 -38.68 -2.05 35.78
C GLU A 692 -39.30 -2.35 34.39
N GLN A 693 -39.40 -1.33 33.53
CA GLN A 693 -39.95 -1.46 32.17
C GLN A 693 -39.10 -2.36 31.26
N TYR A 694 -37.85 -2.66 31.63
CA TYR A 694 -36.92 -3.52 30.89
C TYR A 694 -36.65 -4.86 31.60
N ALA A 695 -37.58 -5.33 32.45
CA ALA A 695 -37.44 -6.60 33.16
C ALA A 695 -37.27 -7.85 32.25
N ASN A 696 -37.62 -7.76 30.96
CA ASN A 696 -37.67 -8.90 30.03
C ASN A 696 -36.83 -8.70 28.75
N LEU A 697 -35.62 -8.14 28.88
CA LEU A 697 -34.72 -7.92 27.75
C LEU A 697 -34.21 -9.23 27.11
N LYS A 698 -34.12 -9.23 25.78
CA LYS A 698 -33.39 -10.23 25.00
C LYS A 698 -31.87 -9.98 25.11
N PRO A 699 -31.02 -11.00 24.90
CA PRO A 699 -29.57 -10.87 25.05
C PRO A 699 -28.93 -9.73 24.23
N TYR A 700 -29.47 -9.41 23.05
CA TYR A 700 -28.98 -8.35 22.17
C TYR A 700 -29.48 -6.94 22.50
N GLN A 701 -30.30 -6.79 23.54
CA GLN A 701 -30.89 -5.50 23.92
C GLN A 701 -30.19 -4.83 25.11
N TYR A 702 -29.16 -5.46 25.67
CA TYR A 702 -28.37 -4.91 26.77
C TYR A 702 -27.34 -3.90 26.26
N CYS A 703 -26.95 -2.95 27.12
CA CYS A 703 -25.97 -1.91 26.80
C CYS A 703 -24.68 -2.49 26.19
N GLY A 704 -24.22 -1.87 25.09
CA GLY A 704 -23.05 -2.23 24.32
C GLY A 704 -23.24 -3.37 23.31
N SER A 705 -24.41 -4.00 23.25
CA SER A 705 -24.72 -5.00 22.22
C SER A 705 -24.77 -4.36 20.84
N VAL A 706 -24.40 -5.12 19.79
CA VAL A 706 -24.80 -4.77 18.42
C VAL A 706 -26.26 -5.16 18.29
N TYR A 707 -27.15 -4.18 18.30
CA TYR A 707 -28.59 -4.40 18.47
C TYR A 707 -29.12 -5.36 17.40
N GLY A 708 -29.86 -6.38 17.84
CA GLY A 708 -30.41 -7.44 16.98
C GLY A 708 -29.40 -8.46 16.45
N VAL A 709 -28.08 -8.25 16.60
CA VAL A 709 -27.04 -9.04 15.92
C VAL A 709 -26.11 -9.77 16.88
N ALA A 710 -25.51 -9.08 17.85
CA ALA A 710 -24.51 -9.68 18.74
C ALA A 710 -24.67 -9.19 20.19
N PRO A 711 -24.82 -10.10 21.16
CA PRO A 711 -25.02 -9.75 22.56
C PRO A 711 -23.72 -9.31 23.24
N ALA A 712 -23.80 -8.31 24.13
CA ALA A 712 -22.69 -7.87 24.97
C ALA A 712 -22.55 -8.67 26.28
N LYS A 713 -21.31 -8.76 26.78
CA LYS A 713 -21.04 -9.21 28.17
C LYS A 713 -21.56 -8.17 29.16
N ARG A 714 -22.42 -8.61 30.07
CA ARG A 714 -23.04 -7.78 31.12
C ARG A 714 -22.11 -7.57 32.31
N GLY A 715 -22.47 -6.61 33.18
CA GLY A 715 -21.78 -6.35 34.46
C GLY A 715 -20.67 -5.30 34.41
N HIS A 716 -20.47 -4.64 33.26
CA HIS A 716 -19.43 -3.61 33.08
C HIS A 716 -20.00 -2.19 33.01
N LEU A 717 -21.33 -2.04 33.02
CA LEU A 717 -21.99 -0.74 33.07
C LEU A 717 -21.95 -0.18 34.50
N ASN A 718 -21.49 1.05 34.67
CA ASN A 718 -21.52 1.74 35.95
C ASN A 718 -22.98 2.02 36.35
N PRO A 719 -23.29 2.16 37.66
CA PRO A 719 -24.62 2.52 38.12
C PRO A 719 -25.19 3.74 37.39
N VAL A 720 -26.51 3.73 37.17
CA VAL A 720 -27.24 4.81 36.50
C VAL A 720 -26.91 6.17 37.13
N GLY A 721 -26.72 7.18 36.28
CA GLY A 721 -26.25 8.51 36.70
C GLY A 721 -24.74 8.66 36.83
N GLN A 722 -23.94 7.60 36.65
CA GLN A 722 -22.49 7.69 36.54
C GLN A 722 -22.03 7.72 35.08
N TRP A 723 -20.85 8.30 34.85
CA TRP A 723 -20.21 8.32 33.54
C TRP A 723 -19.68 6.92 33.18
N ASN A 724 -19.83 6.55 31.92
CA ASN A 724 -19.31 5.33 31.33
C ASN A 724 -18.44 5.70 30.13
N ALA A 725 -17.27 5.09 29.98
CA ALA A 725 -16.46 5.20 28.78
C ALA A 725 -16.79 4.06 27.83
N ILE A 726 -17.07 4.36 26.56
CA ILE A 726 -17.30 3.36 25.52
C ILE A 726 -16.41 3.60 24.31
N GLU A 727 -15.83 2.52 23.79
CA GLU A 727 -15.10 2.49 22.53
C GLU A 727 -15.75 1.50 21.57
N ILE A 728 -15.85 1.88 20.30
CA ILE A 728 -16.43 1.10 19.22
C ILE A 728 -15.40 1.03 18.10
N ILE A 729 -14.88 -0.15 17.83
CA ILE A 729 -13.90 -0.41 16.78
C ILE A 729 -14.58 -1.22 15.68
N ALA A 730 -14.62 -0.67 14.47
CA ALA A 730 -15.15 -1.32 13.28
C ALA A 730 -14.02 -1.53 12.27
N ARG A 731 -13.72 -2.80 11.94
CA ARG A 731 -12.70 -3.17 10.95
C ARG A 731 -13.25 -4.25 10.03
N GLY A 732 -13.56 -3.91 8.78
CA GLY A 732 -14.32 -4.79 7.89
C GLY A 732 -15.63 -5.25 8.56
N PRO A 733 -15.92 -6.57 8.60
CA PRO A 733 -17.09 -7.10 9.30
C PRO A 733 -16.90 -7.28 10.80
N ARG A 734 -15.70 -7.04 11.36
CA ARG A 734 -15.43 -7.23 12.79
C ARG A 734 -15.79 -5.99 13.60
N ILE A 735 -16.61 -6.17 14.63
CA ILE A 735 -16.98 -5.12 15.60
C ILE A 735 -16.47 -5.51 16.99
N THR A 736 -15.73 -4.59 17.60
CA THR A 736 -15.31 -4.69 19.00
C THR A 736 -15.91 -3.52 19.79
N VAL A 737 -16.55 -3.80 20.92
CA VAL A 737 -17.06 -2.79 21.85
C VAL A 737 -16.38 -2.96 23.20
N ILE A 738 -15.78 -1.87 23.68
CA ILE A 738 -15.14 -1.79 24.99
C ILE A 738 -15.98 -0.86 25.86
N LEU A 739 -16.41 -1.31 27.03
CA LEU A 739 -17.18 -0.51 28.00
C LEU A 739 -16.47 -0.52 29.34
N ASN A 740 -16.16 0.66 29.87
CA ASN A 740 -15.39 0.85 31.10
C ASN A 740 -14.18 -0.08 31.13
N ASP A 741 -13.37 0.07 30.07
CA ASP A 741 -12.14 -0.65 29.84
C ASP A 741 -12.35 -2.18 29.61
N SER A 742 -13.57 -2.71 29.60
CA SER A 742 -13.80 -4.15 29.39
C SER A 742 -14.28 -4.45 27.98
N VAL A 743 -13.63 -5.38 27.27
CA VAL A 743 -14.11 -5.86 25.97
C VAL A 743 -15.38 -6.69 26.16
N ILE A 744 -16.52 -6.07 25.84
CA ILE A 744 -17.86 -6.64 26.03
C ILE A 744 -18.45 -7.25 24.75
N VAL A 745 -17.97 -6.82 23.58
CA VAL A 745 -18.25 -7.44 22.28
C VAL A 745 -16.94 -7.51 21.51
N ASP A 746 -16.66 -8.65 20.89
CA ASP A 746 -15.61 -8.81 19.88
C ASP A 746 -16.05 -9.93 18.92
N THR A 747 -16.63 -9.55 17.79
CA THR A 747 -17.31 -10.50 16.91
C THR A 747 -17.09 -10.17 15.44
N ASP A 748 -17.02 -11.21 14.61
CA ASP A 748 -17.04 -11.09 13.15
C ASP A 748 -18.49 -11.28 12.67
N LEU A 749 -19.04 -10.27 11.99
CA LEU A 749 -20.43 -10.26 11.54
C LEU A 749 -20.67 -11.03 10.23
N THR A 750 -19.65 -11.66 9.64
CA THR A 750 -19.75 -12.42 8.39
C THR A 750 -20.84 -13.50 8.44
N ASP A 751 -21.00 -14.17 9.59
CA ASP A 751 -22.04 -15.19 9.75
C ASP A 751 -23.44 -14.57 9.73
N ALA A 752 -23.65 -13.49 10.48
CA ALA A 752 -24.92 -12.75 10.49
C ALA A 752 -25.27 -12.16 9.11
N ILE A 753 -24.27 -11.71 8.35
CA ILE A 753 -24.44 -11.24 6.97
C ILE A 753 -24.97 -12.35 6.05
N ARG A 754 -24.49 -13.59 6.22
CA ARG A 754 -24.85 -14.73 5.35
C ARG A 754 -26.13 -15.43 5.77
N ASN A 755 -26.32 -15.59 7.08
CA ASN A 755 -27.31 -16.49 7.65
C ASN A 755 -28.47 -15.75 8.37
N GLY A 756 -28.42 -14.42 8.43
CA GLY A 756 -29.42 -13.59 9.10
C GLY A 756 -29.05 -13.29 10.56
N THR A 757 -29.77 -12.33 11.16
CA THR A 757 -29.54 -11.83 12.51
C THR A 757 -30.28 -12.65 13.57
N ILE A 758 -29.82 -12.58 14.82
CA ILE A 758 -30.42 -13.33 15.94
C ILE A 758 -31.80 -12.79 16.36
N ASP A 759 -32.19 -11.59 15.94
CA ASP A 759 -33.55 -11.07 16.09
C ASP A 759 -34.50 -11.46 14.94
N GLY A 760 -33.97 -12.10 13.89
CA GLY A 760 -34.73 -12.58 12.74
C GLY A 760 -35.23 -11.47 11.80
N ARG A 761 -34.72 -10.24 11.92
CA ARG A 761 -35.10 -9.10 11.07
C ARG A 761 -34.07 -8.86 9.98
N GLU A 762 -34.50 -8.22 8.89
CA GLU A 762 -33.55 -7.77 7.87
C GLU A 762 -32.72 -6.61 8.41
N HIS A 763 -31.41 -6.70 8.18
CA HIS A 763 -30.44 -5.75 8.70
C HIS A 763 -29.50 -5.27 7.57
N PRO A 764 -30.02 -4.49 6.59
CA PRO A 764 -29.26 -4.12 5.40
C PRO A 764 -27.95 -3.37 5.71
N GLY A 765 -27.88 -2.69 6.85
CA GLY A 765 -26.67 -1.98 7.27
C GLY A 765 -25.46 -2.88 7.60
N LEU A 766 -25.66 -4.20 7.80
CA LEU A 766 -24.54 -5.14 7.92
C LEU A 766 -23.65 -5.20 6.67
N ASN A 767 -24.21 -4.88 5.50
CA ASN A 767 -23.47 -4.83 4.23
C ASN A 767 -22.92 -3.42 3.92
N SER A 768 -23.16 -2.43 4.76
CA SER A 768 -22.71 -1.06 4.50
C SER A 768 -21.22 -0.91 4.85
N PRO A 769 -20.34 -0.62 3.87
CA PRO A 769 -18.90 -0.48 4.14
C PRO A 769 -18.56 0.84 4.83
N LYS A 770 -19.47 1.82 4.80
CA LYS A 770 -19.31 3.14 5.42
C LYS A 770 -20.65 3.81 5.70
N GLY A 771 -20.66 4.76 6.63
CA GLY A 771 -21.80 5.62 6.92
C GLY A 771 -21.53 6.56 8.10
N HIS A 772 -22.54 7.23 8.61
CA HIS A 772 -22.40 8.21 9.69
C HIS A 772 -22.27 7.52 11.05
N ILE A 773 -21.56 8.18 11.98
CA ILE A 773 -21.78 8.00 13.41
C ILE A 773 -23.01 8.81 13.81
N VAL A 774 -23.92 8.20 14.57
CA VAL A 774 -25.21 8.78 14.94
C VAL A 774 -25.41 8.67 16.44
N LEU A 775 -25.80 9.76 17.09
CA LEU A 775 -26.40 9.70 18.43
C LEU A 775 -27.90 9.57 18.23
N LEU A 776 -28.49 8.48 18.71
CA LEU A 776 -29.90 8.19 18.46
C LEU A 776 -30.79 8.99 19.43
N GLY A 777 -31.99 9.35 18.98
CA GLY A 777 -32.99 10.06 19.79
C GLY A 777 -34.10 9.12 20.25
N HIS A 778 -33.89 8.35 21.32
CA HIS A 778 -34.87 7.36 21.84
C HIS A 778 -35.61 7.81 23.11
N GLY A 779 -36.04 9.07 23.16
CA GLY A 779 -37.07 9.48 24.12
C GLY A 779 -36.61 9.67 25.57
N SER A 780 -35.32 9.49 25.88
CA SER A 780 -34.75 9.61 27.24
C SER A 780 -33.46 10.43 27.25
N GLU A 781 -33.23 11.21 28.31
CA GLU A 781 -32.03 12.04 28.44
C GLU A 781 -30.76 11.17 28.55
N VAL A 782 -29.83 11.38 27.63
CA VAL A 782 -28.47 10.85 27.68
C VAL A 782 -27.49 11.99 27.49
N ALA A 783 -26.43 11.98 28.28
CA ALA A 783 -25.36 12.96 28.20
C ALA A 783 -24.13 12.31 27.58
N PHE A 784 -23.44 13.00 26.67
CA PHE A 784 -22.23 12.56 26.00
C PHE A 784 -21.11 13.59 26.12
N ARG A 785 -19.86 13.14 26.23
CA ARG A 785 -18.66 13.99 26.15
C ARG A 785 -17.48 13.20 25.61
N ASN A 786 -16.39 13.90 25.29
CA ASN A 786 -15.15 13.27 24.80
C ASN A 786 -15.34 12.42 23.53
N LEU A 787 -16.25 12.81 22.62
CA LEU A 787 -16.49 12.09 21.37
C LEU A 787 -15.29 12.27 20.43
N GLN A 788 -14.59 11.18 20.13
CA GLN A 788 -13.42 11.16 19.27
C GLN A 788 -13.49 9.99 18.30
N ILE A 789 -12.90 10.15 17.11
CA ILE A 789 -12.82 9.10 16.10
C ILE A 789 -11.45 9.08 15.44
N ARG A 790 -10.97 7.88 15.12
CA ARG A 790 -9.78 7.63 14.31
C ARG A 790 -10.15 6.69 13.18
N GLU A 791 -9.87 7.05 11.94
CA GLU A 791 -10.00 6.13 10.79
C GLU A 791 -8.87 5.09 10.84
N LEU A 792 -9.16 3.84 10.47
CA LEU A 792 -8.26 2.68 10.60
C LEU A 792 -7.70 2.18 9.25
#